data_AF-A0A2N6C355-F1
#
_entry.id   AF-A0A2N6C355-F1
#
_cell.length_a   1.000
_cell.length_b   1.000
_cell.length_c   1.000
_cell.angle_alpha   90.00
_cell.angle_beta   90.00
_cell.angle_gamma   90.00
#
_symmetry.space_group_name_H-M   'P 1'
#
loop_
_entity.id
_entity.type
_entity.pdbx_description
1 polymer ?
#
loop_
_entity_poly.entity_id
_entity_poly.type
_entity_poly.pdbx_seq_one_letter_code
_entity_poly.pdbx_strand_id
1 'polypeptide(L)'
;MNKAMIWSRSSVLMAVIIGILGLVPAGEAAAATIRVPTDYSTIQKAIDVAGKGDMVQVSQGTYYENITLKEGVTLEGGWNKDFSSRDISAYVTTLDGSSNKGWVVLGANEATLDGFTVINGTEAVLEDNTTTGAGINCESTSPTIINNIIKANEPGGIYCSGCSAIIKNNVITNNKQAGINVEKGSSPKIEGNIIRDNNDAGIRTGDMPASQLEVRNNILNNNRAGIDAQSATGTINNNIIYENREAGIRCSITPLNIINNTITANGQAGINVQDPAAVPTMKNNIITHNKDAGIRSGGQGYSYNLLFDNNLTENCDPYYLWCVRRQYGGYEDEESYLDRGGIIADPLYVDAVNHDYHLRPGSPAIDAGDPDPGFNDANFGPSLGASINDMGAYGGPFTIPEERKANDSPQANAGSLQQVYVADKVILDGSGSSDPNGDAITYHWEFVSRPEASRAELEDPTTTVNSAFRADAPGDYVVRLIVKDRWGKASDPHSVTITALLNHPPTANADEVDSQFSVGDTVTLYGIGSNDPDGDPLTYRWEILSRPPGSGAVLSDVNSSDPMLMLDRSGSYAVQLVVNDGKADSPPDMVYVSTIHQAVDGKRNVPADYPTIQMAIDAANPGDDIIVQKGIYHENIIIDKYINLIGIGWPEIDGGSAEGNVNTVSIAYLGERAGKIEGFIVTGGGLGPRGHGIYVWDSSPEITNNKVTGNRHNSIGIHGKAAQTGNTKIHNNLIYDNGVGIGNGLGSNAHIYNNQIYNNHIVGVGSRGGAIPRIEGNAIYGNHIGVGAREPASPRIKGNQIFDNVFGITISPLSTMEIFAGEDIVIENNLIINNSQRGISITSFNLSKVIILNNTIDSNNQRAWEQGGGVLFGWPHAGKFTAILENNIITNNREFGIGNYTGTEWVPVSGATIINNYNNVWNNDKDYGGCDLSDTENAGKCLQAGDKDISQDPLFVSVDSIKNGNYFLSQQDSGQDFNSPSVDAGSKDAAGLGLGSYTTRTDKAGDTGIVDMGYHYPKAPLP
;
A
#
# COMPACT_ATOMS: atom_id res chain seq x y z
N MET A 1 63.20 -5.94 -13.87
CA MET A 1 62.85 -7.24 -14.49
C MET A 1 63.18 -8.37 -13.54
N ASN A 2 62.33 -9.39 -13.46
CA ASN A 2 62.59 -10.80 -13.09
C ASN A 2 62.99 -11.22 -11.64
N LYS A 3 62.20 -12.20 -11.13
CA LYS A 3 62.49 -13.28 -10.13
C LYS A 3 62.70 -12.85 -8.66
N ALA A 4 62.02 -13.37 -7.62
CA ALA A 4 61.11 -14.50 -7.33
C ALA A 4 61.74 -15.87 -6.93
N MET A 5 61.52 -16.29 -5.66
CA MET A 5 61.69 -17.66 -5.10
C MET A 5 61.10 -17.78 -3.66
N ILE A 6 61.03 -18.98 -3.07
CA ILE A 6 59.77 -19.76 -2.91
C ILE A 6 59.96 -20.96 -1.92
N TRP A 7 59.23 -20.93 -0.78
CA TRP A 7 58.59 -22.04 -0.01
C TRP A 7 59.31 -23.27 0.65
N SER A 8 58.84 -23.58 1.89
CA SER A 8 58.54 -24.92 2.50
C SER A 8 59.68 -25.79 3.13
N ARG A 9 59.47 -26.70 4.14
CA ARG A 9 58.31 -27.08 5.02
C ARG A 9 58.69 -27.92 6.29
N SER A 10 57.91 -27.77 7.38
CA SER A 10 57.47 -28.72 8.46
C SER A 10 58.40 -29.70 9.24
N SER A 11 58.29 -29.77 10.60
CA SER A 11 57.63 -30.88 11.38
C SER A 11 57.93 -30.98 12.92
N VAL A 12 56.90 -30.75 13.76
CA VAL A 12 56.46 -31.32 15.08
C VAL A 12 57.42 -32.00 16.12
N LEU A 13 57.17 -31.74 17.44
CA LEU A 13 56.75 -32.72 18.50
C LEU A 13 57.51 -32.72 19.88
N MET A 14 56.75 -32.57 21.01
CA MET A 14 57.00 -33.12 22.39
C MET A 14 58.27 -32.69 23.19
N ALA A 15 58.44 -32.90 24.52
CA ALA A 15 57.56 -33.23 25.68
C ALA A 15 58.29 -33.10 27.05
N VAL A 16 57.50 -33.14 28.16
CA VAL A 16 57.77 -33.84 29.45
C VAL A 16 58.94 -33.37 30.39
N ILE A 17 58.99 -33.62 31.72
CA ILE A 17 58.06 -33.75 32.89
C ILE A 17 58.79 -34.52 34.02
N ILE A 18 58.54 -34.18 35.31
CA ILE A 18 58.94 -34.92 36.55
C ILE A 18 60.48 -35.00 36.82
N GLY A 19 61.00 -34.99 38.05
CA GLY A 19 60.44 -34.91 39.42
C GLY A 19 61.56 -34.62 40.44
N ILE A 20 61.42 -34.83 41.76
CA ILE A 20 60.42 -35.64 42.48
C ILE A 20 60.39 -35.26 43.99
N LEU A 21 59.24 -35.41 44.67
CA LEU A 21 59.00 -35.46 46.14
C LEU A 21 59.55 -34.33 47.07
N GLY A 22 58.77 -33.97 48.10
CA GLY A 22 59.43 -33.74 49.39
C GLY A 22 58.67 -33.14 50.58
N LEU A 23 57.77 -32.17 50.40
CA LEU A 23 57.05 -31.56 51.53
C LEU A 23 55.54 -31.52 51.30
N VAL A 24 54.80 -31.77 52.39
CA VAL A 24 53.35 -31.59 52.49
C VAL A 24 53.11 -30.28 53.25
N PRO A 25 52.59 -29.22 52.61
CA PRO A 25 52.01 -28.09 53.32
C PRO A 25 50.79 -28.56 54.12
N ALA A 26 50.44 -27.86 55.19
CA ALA A 26 49.16 -28.11 55.87
C ALA A 26 48.02 -27.89 54.86
N GLY A 27 47.04 -28.80 54.82
CA GLY A 27 45.83 -28.60 54.04
C GLY A 27 45.10 -27.36 54.55
N GLU A 28 44.71 -26.49 53.63
CA GLU A 28 43.79 -25.39 53.93
C GLU A 28 42.50 -25.99 54.52
N ALA A 29 42.00 -25.39 55.60
CA ALA A 29 40.71 -25.80 56.14
C ALA A 29 39.64 -25.51 55.08
N ALA A 30 38.75 -26.48 54.82
CA ALA A 30 37.65 -26.25 53.90
C ALA A 30 36.80 -25.08 54.39
N ALA A 31 36.52 -24.13 53.49
CA ALA A 31 35.74 -22.94 53.77
C ALA A 31 34.45 -23.26 54.54
N ALA A 32 34.26 -22.62 55.69
CA ALA A 32 33.10 -22.84 56.52
C ALA A 32 31.86 -22.15 55.95
N THR A 33 30.70 -22.78 56.14
CA THR A 33 29.40 -22.17 55.89
C THR A 33 28.75 -21.86 57.23
N ILE A 34 28.50 -20.58 57.51
CA ILE A 34 27.92 -20.07 58.76
C ILE A 34 26.53 -19.53 58.46
N ARG A 35 25.51 -19.92 59.22
CA ARG A 35 24.10 -19.62 58.93
C ARG A 35 23.50 -18.64 59.92
N VAL A 36 22.89 -17.57 59.43
CA VAL A 36 22.27 -16.50 60.24
C VAL A 36 20.76 -16.50 60.00
N PRO A 37 19.90 -16.77 61.00
CA PRO A 37 20.17 -16.61 62.44
C PRO A 37 20.57 -17.88 63.22
N THR A 38 20.77 -19.02 62.55
CA THR A 38 20.89 -20.35 63.19
C THR A 38 22.11 -20.51 64.09
N ASP A 39 23.30 -20.19 63.59
CA ASP A 39 24.57 -20.34 64.31
C ASP A 39 24.92 -19.06 65.09
N TYR A 40 24.55 -17.90 64.54
CA TYR A 40 24.69 -16.59 65.17
C TYR A 40 23.44 -15.75 64.96
N SER A 41 22.97 -15.08 66.02
CA SER A 41 21.73 -14.31 66.02
C SER A 41 21.77 -12.94 65.32
N THR A 42 22.90 -12.60 64.71
CA THR A 42 23.21 -11.31 64.05
C THR A 42 24.28 -11.54 63.00
N ILE A 43 24.18 -10.88 61.85
CA ILE A 43 25.09 -11.04 60.70
C ILE A 43 26.52 -10.67 61.07
N GLN A 44 26.75 -9.55 61.78
CA GLN A 44 28.11 -9.11 62.08
C GLN A 44 28.91 -10.16 62.87
N LYS A 45 28.29 -10.81 63.86
CA LYS A 45 28.96 -11.87 64.66
C LYS A 45 29.37 -13.09 63.85
N ALA A 46 28.66 -13.40 62.77
CA ALA A 46 29.05 -14.48 61.85
C ALA A 46 30.28 -14.08 61.03
N ILE A 47 30.34 -12.82 60.56
CA ILE A 47 31.49 -12.28 59.85
C ILE A 47 32.72 -12.14 60.78
N ASP A 48 32.52 -11.72 62.03
CA ASP A 48 33.57 -11.56 63.03
C ASP A 48 34.36 -12.87 63.23
N VAL A 49 33.68 -14.03 63.21
CA VAL A 49 34.32 -15.35 63.35
C VAL A 49 34.80 -15.96 62.02
N ALA A 50 34.21 -15.58 60.88
CA ALA A 50 34.51 -16.13 59.56
C ALA A 50 35.98 -15.96 59.15
N GLY A 51 36.59 -17.00 58.58
CA GLY A 51 37.92 -16.98 57.97
C GLY A 51 37.90 -16.45 56.53
N LYS A 52 39.09 -16.14 55.99
CA LYS A 52 39.24 -15.80 54.57
C LYS A 52 38.85 -17.01 53.71
N GLY A 53 37.87 -16.83 52.82
CA GLY A 53 37.25 -17.90 52.02
C GLY A 53 35.91 -18.42 52.55
N ASP A 54 35.53 -18.12 53.80
CA ASP A 54 34.28 -18.60 54.39
C ASP A 54 33.03 -17.91 53.80
N MET A 55 31.89 -18.58 53.93
CA MET A 55 30.58 -18.11 53.47
C MET A 55 29.61 -17.91 54.65
N VAL A 56 29.04 -16.72 54.78
CA VAL A 56 27.96 -16.38 55.71
C VAL A 56 26.64 -16.36 54.95
N GLN A 57 25.81 -17.40 55.14
CA GLN A 57 24.47 -17.52 54.55
C GLN A 57 23.44 -16.84 55.45
N VAL A 58 22.59 -15.99 54.89
CA VAL A 58 21.58 -15.23 55.64
C VAL A 58 20.18 -15.49 55.10
N SER A 59 19.30 -16.01 55.95
CA SER A 59 17.91 -16.31 55.59
C SER A 59 17.07 -15.06 55.35
N GLN A 60 15.97 -15.21 54.60
CA GLN A 60 14.95 -14.17 54.38
C GLN A 60 14.51 -13.45 55.66
N GLY A 61 14.47 -12.11 55.61
CA GLY A 61 14.16 -11.25 56.75
C GLY A 61 14.80 -9.87 56.66
N THR A 62 14.56 -9.04 57.67
CA THR A 62 15.16 -7.70 57.80
C THR A 62 16.09 -7.66 59.00
N TYR A 63 17.33 -7.26 58.76
CA TYR A 63 18.42 -7.24 59.72
C TYR A 63 18.84 -5.79 59.95
N TYR A 64 18.57 -5.30 61.16
CA TYR A 64 18.84 -3.93 61.58
C TYR A 64 20.29 -3.81 62.10
N GLU A 65 21.24 -3.94 61.18
CA GLU A 65 22.68 -4.00 61.44
C GLU A 65 23.46 -3.16 60.41
N ASN A 66 24.54 -2.53 60.85
CA ASN A 66 25.55 -1.93 59.98
C ASN A 66 26.72 -2.93 59.88
N ILE A 67 27.03 -3.38 58.66
CA ILE A 67 27.87 -4.55 58.40
C ILE A 67 29.27 -4.14 57.97
N THR A 68 30.29 -4.48 58.76
CA THR A 68 31.69 -4.44 58.33
C THR A 68 32.04 -5.77 57.69
N LEU A 69 32.24 -5.79 56.37
CA LEU A 69 32.77 -6.96 55.68
C LEU A 69 34.21 -7.25 56.14
N LYS A 70 34.65 -8.49 55.96
CA LYS A 70 35.96 -8.99 56.38
C LYS A 70 36.69 -9.59 55.18
N GLU A 71 38.02 -9.46 55.15
CA GLU A 71 38.83 -9.79 53.97
C GLU A 71 38.56 -11.21 53.44
N GLY A 72 38.14 -11.30 52.17
CA GLY A 72 37.83 -12.56 51.50
C GLY A 72 36.66 -13.37 52.06
N VAL A 73 35.78 -12.79 52.89
CA VAL A 73 34.52 -13.44 53.33
C VAL A 73 33.42 -13.19 52.30
N THR A 74 32.65 -14.23 51.98
CA THR A 74 31.43 -14.12 51.16
C THR A 74 30.21 -14.02 52.06
N LEU A 75 29.44 -12.94 51.95
CA LEU A 75 28.15 -12.75 52.61
C LEU A 75 27.04 -12.96 51.57
N GLU A 76 26.14 -13.92 51.80
CA GLU A 76 25.16 -14.40 50.82
C GLU A 76 23.71 -14.37 51.37
N GLY A 77 22.86 -13.58 50.73
CA GLY A 77 21.42 -13.45 51.01
C GLY A 77 20.55 -14.23 50.02
N GLY A 78 19.24 -14.26 50.26
CA GLY A 78 18.29 -15.00 49.41
C GLY A 78 18.05 -16.44 49.84
N TRP A 79 18.30 -16.82 51.09
CA TRP A 79 18.07 -18.19 51.59
C TRP A 79 16.70 -18.36 52.25
N ASN A 80 16.06 -19.51 52.07
CA ASN A 80 14.90 -19.87 52.89
C ASN A 80 15.31 -20.14 54.36
N LYS A 81 14.32 -20.20 55.27
CA LYS A 81 14.56 -20.21 56.73
C LYS A 81 15.27 -21.46 57.26
N ASP A 82 15.24 -22.54 56.48
CA ASP A 82 15.85 -23.84 56.74
C ASP A 82 17.13 -24.09 55.91
N PHE A 83 17.53 -23.12 55.07
CA PHE A 83 18.72 -23.17 54.21
C PHE A 83 18.78 -24.42 53.30
N SER A 84 17.62 -24.79 52.75
CA SER A 84 17.45 -25.86 51.76
C SER A 84 17.31 -25.35 50.32
N SER A 85 17.06 -24.04 50.13
CA SER A 85 16.94 -23.41 48.82
C SER A 85 17.37 -21.93 48.87
N ARG A 86 18.06 -21.48 47.81
CA ARG A 86 18.41 -20.08 47.57
C ARG A 86 17.66 -19.56 46.34
N ASP A 87 16.99 -18.42 46.51
CA ASP A 87 16.33 -17.61 45.48
C ASP A 87 16.26 -16.18 46.01
N ILE A 88 17.04 -15.27 45.41
CA ILE A 88 17.14 -13.86 45.84
C ILE A 88 15.84 -13.07 45.62
N SER A 89 14.93 -13.58 44.77
CA SER A 89 13.63 -12.96 44.48
C SER A 89 12.52 -13.47 45.42
N ALA A 90 12.53 -14.77 45.73
CA ALA A 90 11.52 -15.39 46.60
C ALA A 90 11.83 -15.25 48.10
N TYR A 91 13.12 -15.19 48.48
CA TYR A 91 13.57 -15.24 49.87
C TYR A 91 14.36 -13.97 50.26
N VAL A 92 13.78 -12.80 49.99
CA VAL A 92 14.43 -11.48 50.17
C VAL A 92 15.07 -11.30 51.55
N THR A 93 16.38 -11.05 51.56
CA THR A 93 17.17 -10.68 52.75
C THR A 93 17.49 -9.18 52.69
N THR A 94 17.18 -8.42 53.74
CA THR A 94 17.35 -6.96 53.80
C THR A 94 18.30 -6.54 54.92
N LEU A 95 19.29 -5.71 54.61
CA LEU A 95 20.10 -4.95 55.55
C LEU A 95 19.52 -3.54 55.70
N ASP A 96 19.19 -3.14 56.93
CA ASP A 96 18.53 -1.88 57.24
C ASP A 96 19.37 -1.04 58.21
N GLY A 97 20.01 0.02 57.68
CA GLY A 97 20.91 0.90 58.43
C GLY A 97 20.23 1.81 59.46
N SER A 98 18.88 1.84 59.54
CA SER A 98 18.13 2.81 60.36
C SER A 98 18.45 2.80 61.87
N SER A 99 19.15 1.78 62.37
CA SER A 99 19.54 1.67 63.78
C SER A 99 20.83 2.41 64.18
N ASN A 100 21.75 2.70 63.25
CA ASN A 100 22.91 3.57 63.53
C ASN A 100 23.21 4.48 62.33
N LYS A 101 23.65 5.71 62.61
CA LYS A 101 24.05 6.66 61.55
C LYS A 101 25.29 6.16 60.81
N GLY A 102 25.29 6.32 59.48
CA GLY A 102 26.39 5.91 58.61
C GLY A 102 25.96 4.96 57.49
N TRP A 103 26.98 4.39 56.85
CA TRP A 103 26.84 3.35 55.85
C TRP A 103 26.11 2.11 56.39
N VAL A 104 25.42 1.36 55.51
CA VAL A 104 24.82 0.07 55.87
C VAL A 104 25.85 -1.04 55.76
N VAL A 105 26.75 -0.97 54.77
CA VAL A 105 27.84 -1.91 54.57
C VAL A 105 29.17 -1.18 54.37
N LEU A 106 30.22 -1.56 55.10
CA LEU A 106 31.61 -1.17 54.86
C LEU A 106 32.33 -2.30 54.12
N GLY A 107 32.89 -1.98 52.95
CA GLY A 107 33.59 -2.92 52.09
C GLY A 107 34.95 -3.35 52.64
N ALA A 108 35.38 -4.56 52.27
CA ALA A 108 36.72 -5.10 52.54
C ALA A 108 37.32 -5.71 51.28
N ASN A 109 38.65 -5.81 51.19
CA ASN A 109 39.33 -6.42 50.05
C ASN A 109 38.95 -7.90 49.89
N GLU A 110 38.75 -8.35 48.66
CA GLU A 110 38.37 -9.73 48.29
C GLU A 110 37.02 -10.22 48.86
N ALA A 111 36.35 -9.44 49.71
CA ALA A 111 35.05 -9.79 50.28
C ALA A 111 33.95 -9.72 49.21
N THR A 112 32.91 -10.55 49.35
CA THR A 112 31.75 -10.55 48.44
C THR A 112 30.46 -10.27 49.19
N LEU A 113 29.60 -9.42 48.65
CA LEU A 113 28.22 -9.20 49.09
C LEU A 113 27.27 -9.64 47.96
N ASP A 114 26.53 -10.73 48.16
CA ASP A 114 25.65 -11.34 47.16
C ASP A 114 24.18 -11.39 47.62
N GLY A 115 23.27 -10.75 46.89
CA GLY A 115 21.83 -11.00 46.99
C GLY A 115 21.08 -10.34 48.17
N PHE A 116 21.53 -9.17 48.62
CA PHE A 116 20.86 -8.39 49.68
C PHE A 116 20.10 -7.18 49.15
N THR A 117 19.00 -6.83 49.82
CA THR A 117 18.41 -5.48 49.72
C THR A 117 19.09 -4.58 50.78
N VAL A 118 19.62 -3.41 50.39
CA VAL A 118 20.40 -2.52 51.28
C VAL A 118 19.73 -1.16 51.36
N ILE A 119 19.25 -0.78 52.56
CA ILE A 119 18.40 0.41 52.77
C ILE A 119 18.77 1.24 54.01
N ASN A 120 18.30 2.49 54.03
CA ASN A 120 18.36 3.41 55.17
C ASN A 120 19.78 3.75 55.66
N GLY A 121 20.80 3.65 54.81
CA GLY A 121 22.10 4.28 55.03
C GLY A 121 21.95 5.80 55.15
N THR A 122 22.76 6.42 56.00
CA THR A 122 22.72 7.85 56.33
C THR A 122 24.11 8.46 56.43
N GLU A 123 24.24 9.77 56.31
CA GLU A 123 25.51 10.47 56.50
C GLU A 123 26.06 10.27 57.94
N ALA A 124 27.23 9.62 58.05
CA ALA A 124 28.07 9.72 59.23
C ALA A 124 29.04 10.90 59.06
N VAL A 125 29.15 11.72 60.11
CA VAL A 125 30.24 12.69 60.26
C VAL A 125 31.37 11.95 60.98
N LEU A 126 32.52 11.83 60.33
CA LEU A 126 33.72 11.25 60.91
C LEU A 126 34.38 12.24 61.89
N GLU A 127 35.30 11.75 62.74
CA GLU A 127 35.92 12.57 63.80
C GLU A 127 36.73 13.77 63.27
N ASP A 128 37.04 13.81 61.97
CA ASP A 128 37.72 14.90 61.27
C ASP A 128 36.76 15.90 60.57
N ASN A 129 35.45 15.79 60.80
CA ASN A 129 34.36 16.51 60.12
C ASN A 129 34.18 16.19 58.62
N THR A 130 34.79 15.13 58.08
CA THR A 130 34.42 14.62 56.75
C THR A 130 33.14 13.77 56.82
N THR A 131 32.42 13.66 55.70
CA THR A 131 31.14 12.94 55.60
C THR A 131 31.25 11.70 54.72
N THR A 132 30.98 10.51 55.26
CA THR A 132 30.81 9.27 54.49
C THR A 132 29.55 8.55 54.94
N GLY A 133 28.81 7.91 54.02
CA GLY A 133 27.49 7.37 54.38
C GLY A 133 26.66 6.74 53.25
N ALA A 134 27.26 6.39 52.12
CA ALA A 134 26.51 5.66 51.10
C ALA A 134 26.02 4.30 51.65
N GLY A 135 24.96 3.74 51.04
CA GLY A 135 24.43 2.43 51.42
C GLY A 135 25.52 1.36 51.53
N ILE A 136 26.46 1.36 50.59
CA ILE A 136 27.74 0.63 50.66
C ILE A 136 28.92 1.60 50.53
N ASN A 137 29.89 1.52 51.45
CA ASN A 137 31.10 2.35 51.46
C ASN A 137 32.35 1.52 51.13
N CYS A 138 33.04 1.86 50.05
CA CYS A 138 34.26 1.22 49.55
C CYS A 138 35.42 2.22 49.59
N GLU A 139 35.90 2.56 50.79
CA GLU A 139 37.00 3.49 50.99
C GLU A 139 38.31 2.73 51.21
N SER A 140 39.22 2.85 50.23
CA SER A 140 40.49 2.09 50.13
C SER A 140 40.33 0.57 50.14
N THR A 141 39.11 0.06 49.91
CA THR A 141 38.77 -1.37 49.91
C THR A 141 38.04 -1.78 48.64
N SER A 142 38.40 -2.94 48.10
CA SER A 142 37.91 -3.44 46.81
C SER A 142 37.11 -4.75 46.98
N PRO A 143 35.85 -4.67 47.44
CA PRO A 143 34.94 -5.81 47.48
C PRO A 143 34.34 -6.14 46.10
N THR A 144 33.70 -7.31 46.01
CA THR A 144 32.71 -7.64 44.99
C THR A 144 31.30 -7.42 45.55
N ILE A 145 30.47 -6.66 44.84
CA ILE A 145 29.09 -6.32 45.20
C ILE A 145 28.22 -6.86 44.06
N ILE A 146 27.47 -7.94 44.30
CA ILE A 146 26.76 -8.68 43.25
C ILE A 146 25.28 -8.97 43.57
N ASN A 147 24.39 -8.87 42.57
CA ASN A 147 22.96 -9.22 42.68
C ASN A 147 22.15 -8.47 43.79
N ASN A 148 22.64 -7.33 44.30
CA ASN A 148 21.99 -6.60 45.41
C ASN A 148 20.95 -5.58 44.93
N ILE A 149 19.99 -5.21 45.79
CA ILE A 149 19.02 -4.13 45.58
C ILE A 149 19.33 -2.97 46.54
N ILE A 150 20.04 -1.94 46.08
CA ILE A 150 20.59 -0.87 46.91
C ILE A 150 19.74 0.40 46.77
N LYS A 151 18.91 0.71 47.78
CA LYS A 151 17.87 1.75 47.66
C LYS A 151 17.57 2.56 48.91
N ALA A 152 17.05 3.77 48.73
CA ALA A 152 16.65 4.66 49.82
C ALA A 152 17.78 4.98 50.84
N ASN A 153 19.01 5.16 50.34
CA ASN A 153 20.17 5.57 51.13
C ASN A 153 20.49 7.07 50.94
N GLU A 154 21.13 7.66 51.95
CA GLU A 154 21.56 9.06 52.03
C GLU A 154 23.04 9.12 52.46
N PRO A 155 23.97 9.69 51.67
CA PRO A 155 23.71 10.45 50.46
C PRO A 155 23.43 9.56 49.23
N GLY A 156 24.22 8.51 48.98
CA GLY A 156 24.16 7.73 47.73
C GLY A 156 24.04 6.21 47.92
N GLY A 157 23.95 5.47 46.82
CA GLY A 157 23.87 4.01 46.84
C GLY A 157 25.20 3.34 47.20
N ILE A 158 26.24 3.55 46.39
CA ILE A 158 27.61 3.06 46.60
C ILE A 158 28.60 4.23 46.53
N TYR A 159 29.60 4.26 47.42
CA TYR A 159 30.73 5.20 47.38
C TYR A 159 32.05 4.46 47.18
N CYS A 160 32.82 4.84 46.16
CA CYS A 160 34.12 4.28 45.82
C CYS A 160 35.20 5.38 45.93
N SER A 161 36.19 5.17 46.80
CA SER A 161 37.25 6.16 47.08
C SER A 161 38.59 5.46 47.26
N GLY A 162 39.52 5.66 46.32
CA GLY A 162 40.82 4.97 46.28
C GLY A 162 40.73 3.45 46.12
N CYS A 163 39.71 2.93 45.41
CA CYS A 163 39.43 1.49 45.32
C CYS A 163 39.19 0.98 43.89
N SER A 164 39.28 -0.35 43.71
CA SER A 164 38.95 -1.06 42.47
C SER A 164 37.85 -2.11 42.70
N ALA A 165 36.74 -1.70 43.32
CA ALA A 165 35.61 -2.58 43.61
C ALA A 165 34.96 -3.13 42.32
N ILE A 166 34.42 -4.36 42.40
CA ILE A 166 33.61 -4.96 41.34
C ILE A 166 32.14 -4.80 41.72
N ILE A 167 31.37 -4.06 40.91
CA ILE A 167 29.96 -3.79 41.13
C ILE A 167 29.19 -4.44 39.98
N LYS A 168 28.52 -5.57 40.24
CA LYS A 168 27.93 -6.41 39.19
C LYS A 168 26.45 -6.78 39.41
N ASN A 169 25.62 -6.77 38.36
CA ASN A 169 24.23 -7.29 38.41
C ASN A 169 23.32 -6.67 39.51
N ASN A 170 23.65 -5.49 40.06
CA ASN A 170 22.87 -4.87 41.15
C ASN A 170 21.75 -3.98 40.61
N VAL A 171 20.66 -3.84 41.37
CA VAL A 171 19.60 -2.85 41.14
C VAL A 171 19.80 -1.68 42.12
N ILE A 172 20.34 -0.56 41.65
CA ILE A 172 20.70 0.59 42.47
C ILE A 172 19.71 1.72 42.22
N THR A 173 18.82 2.00 43.19
CA THR A 173 17.63 2.82 42.89
C THR A 173 17.10 3.69 44.02
N ASN A 174 16.46 4.82 43.70
CA ASN A 174 15.81 5.69 44.70
C ASN A 174 16.75 6.17 45.85
N ASN A 175 18.05 6.38 45.58
CA ASN A 175 18.99 6.97 46.55
C ASN A 175 19.00 8.52 46.43
N LYS A 176 19.33 9.25 47.51
CA LYS A 176 19.14 10.72 47.60
C LYS A 176 20.15 11.57 46.81
N GLN A 177 21.26 10.98 46.40
CA GLN A 177 22.24 11.53 45.45
C GLN A 177 22.49 10.45 44.38
N ALA A 178 23.77 10.14 44.10
CA ALA A 178 24.13 9.26 43.01
C ALA A 178 23.87 7.78 43.34
N GLY A 179 23.63 6.98 42.30
CA GLY A 179 23.60 5.52 42.43
C GLY A 179 24.97 4.98 42.85
N ILE A 180 26.01 5.34 42.08
CA ILE A 180 27.42 5.06 42.40
C ILE A 180 28.19 6.39 42.33
N ASN A 181 29.03 6.67 43.32
CA ASN A 181 29.96 7.79 43.32
C ASN A 181 31.41 7.29 43.33
N VAL A 182 32.29 7.88 42.51
CA VAL A 182 33.65 7.36 42.23
C VAL A 182 34.70 8.47 42.30
N GLU A 183 35.54 8.47 43.34
CA GLU A 183 36.41 9.60 43.68
C GLU A 183 37.86 9.17 43.99
N LYS A 184 38.77 10.15 44.10
CA LYS A 184 40.15 9.99 44.58
C LYS A 184 40.96 8.93 43.78
N GLY A 185 40.85 8.92 42.45
CA GLY A 185 41.61 8.01 41.59
C GLY A 185 41.17 6.54 41.66
N SER A 186 39.91 6.27 41.99
CA SER A 186 39.34 4.91 42.00
C SER A 186 39.29 4.30 40.59
N SER A 187 39.28 2.97 40.50
CA SER A 187 39.14 2.21 39.26
C SER A 187 38.11 1.07 39.38
N PRO A 188 36.82 1.34 39.69
CA PRO A 188 35.82 0.31 39.87
C PRO A 188 35.34 -0.26 38.54
N LYS A 189 35.09 -1.58 38.50
CA LYS A 189 34.44 -2.24 37.37
C LYS A 189 32.94 -2.32 37.63
N ILE A 190 32.14 -1.67 36.79
CA ILE A 190 30.69 -1.53 36.95
C ILE A 190 30.01 -2.27 35.78
N GLU A 191 29.49 -3.47 36.03
CA GLU A 191 29.03 -4.42 35.00
C GLU A 191 27.59 -4.93 35.19
N GLY A 192 26.69 -4.80 34.21
CA GLY A 192 25.38 -5.50 34.28
C GLY A 192 24.36 -4.91 35.27
N ASN A 193 24.57 -3.71 35.81
CA ASN A 193 23.72 -3.14 36.86
C ASN A 193 22.54 -2.34 36.29
N ILE A 194 21.41 -2.33 36.99
CA ILE A 194 20.24 -1.49 36.71
C ILE A 194 20.26 -0.31 37.69
N ILE A 195 20.71 0.86 37.25
CA ILE A 195 20.97 2.05 38.07
C ILE A 195 19.93 3.12 37.73
N ARG A 196 18.82 3.19 38.47
CA ARG A 196 17.68 4.03 38.08
C ARG A 196 16.93 4.72 39.21
N ASP A 197 16.19 5.78 38.94
CA ASP A 197 15.41 6.56 39.90
C ASP A 197 16.25 7.26 41.00
N ASN A 198 17.59 7.27 40.91
CA ASN A 198 18.44 7.98 41.88
C ASN A 198 18.33 9.50 41.67
N ASN A 199 18.45 10.29 42.73
CA ASN A 199 18.10 11.72 42.71
C ASN A 199 19.20 12.63 42.10
N ASP A 200 20.43 12.13 41.97
CA ASP A 200 21.53 12.73 41.21
C ASP A 200 21.78 11.92 39.91
N ALA A 201 23.03 11.71 39.51
CA ALA A 201 23.40 10.85 38.38
C ALA A 201 23.36 9.36 38.74
N GLY A 202 23.22 8.48 37.75
CA GLY A 202 23.38 7.04 37.96
C GLY A 202 24.79 6.70 38.45
N ILE A 203 25.79 7.17 37.72
CA ILE A 203 27.20 7.13 38.12
C ILE A 203 27.77 8.56 38.11
N ARG A 204 28.41 9.00 39.20
CA ARG A 204 29.14 10.28 39.28
C ARG A 204 30.62 10.04 39.53
N THR A 205 31.49 10.85 38.94
CA THR A 205 32.88 10.99 39.40
C THR A 205 33.11 12.31 40.13
N GLY A 206 33.98 12.30 41.13
CA GLY A 206 34.28 13.46 41.99
C GLY A 206 35.69 14.00 41.83
N ASP A 207 36.24 14.58 42.89
CA ASP A 207 37.48 15.35 42.84
C ASP A 207 38.75 14.55 42.50
N MET A 208 39.75 15.31 42.03
CA MET A 208 41.07 14.83 41.59
C MET A 208 41.84 14.05 42.69
N PRO A 209 42.68 13.07 42.32
CA PRO A 209 43.04 12.66 40.96
C PRO A 209 41.90 11.97 40.21
N ALA A 210 41.87 12.14 38.89
CA ALA A 210 40.83 11.60 38.03
C ALA A 210 40.71 10.07 38.15
N SER A 211 39.47 9.58 38.24
CA SER A 211 39.16 8.16 38.38
C SER A 211 39.11 7.44 37.03
N GLN A 212 39.51 6.17 36.98
CA GLN A 212 39.39 5.33 35.79
C GLN A 212 38.03 4.60 35.81
N LEU A 213 37.18 4.84 34.82
CA LEU A 213 35.91 4.15 34.69
C LEU A 213 36.03 2.90 33.81
N GLU A 214 35.46 1.79 34.27
CA GLU A 214 35.21 0.58 33.48
C GLU A 214 33.71 0.23 33.61
N VAL A 215 32.88 0.91 32.83
CA VAL A 215 31.41 0.90 32.97
C VAL A 215 30.79 0.20 31.76
N ARG A 216 30.22 -1.00 31.94
CA ARG A 216 29.61 -1.74 30.83
C ARG A 216 28.37 -2.58 31.09
N ASN A 217 27.55 -2.79 30.06
CA ASN A 217 26.33 -3.60 30.12
C ASN A 217 25.32 -3.12 31.18
N ASN A 218 25.37 -1.84 31.59
CA ASN A 218 24.48 -1.29 32.62
C ASN A 218 23.27 -0.57 32.00
N ILE A 219 22.18 -0.47 32.75
CA ILE A 219 20.94 0.20 32.37
C ILE A 219 20.74 1.43 33.29
N LEU A 220 20.69 2.66 32.75
CA LEU A 220 20.74 3.91 33.52
C LEU A 220 19.62 4.92 33.17
N ASN A 221 18.74 5.22 34.14
CA ASN A 221 17.65 6.22 34.05
C ASN A 221 17.46 6.96 35.39
N ASN A 222 17.96 8.19 35.54
CA ASN A 222 18.12 8.88 36.83
C ASN A 222 17.75 10.38 36.76
N ASN A 223 17.52 10.99 37.93
CA ASN A 223 16.94 12.33 38.02
C ASN A 223 17.91 13.48 37.70
N ARG A 224 19.20 13.22 37.50
CA ARG A 224 20.12 14.15 36.82
C ARG A 224 20.66 13.57 35.51
N ALA A 225 21.78 12.87 35.52
CA ALA A 225 22.40 12.29 34.31
C ALA A 225 22.53 10.76 34.41
N GLY A 226 22.75 10.08 33.28
CA GLY A 226 23.10 8.66 33.32
C GLY A 226 24.48 8.49 33.95
N ILE A 227 25.48 9.12 33.35
CA ILE A 227 26.86 9.15 33.83
C ILE A 227 27.38 10.59 33.84
N ASP A 228 27.92 11.04 34.97
CA ASP A 228 28.56 12.35 35.16
C ASP A 228 30.07 12.18 35.41
N ALA A 229 30.82 11.99 34.32
CA ALA A 229 32.24 11.62 34.30
C ALA A 229 33.16 12.84 34.06
N GLN A 230 32.97 13.91 34.83
CA GLN A 230 33.70 15.18 34.65
C GLN A 230 35.21 14.98 34.85
N SER A 231 35.61 14.37 35.96
CA SER A 231 37.01 14.11 36.33
C SER A 231 37.36 12.62 36.16
N ALA A 232 37.30 12.11 34.93
CA ALA A 232 37.52 10.69 34.66
C ALA A 232 38.28 10.40 33.36
N THR A 233 38.85 9.19 33.30
CA THR A 233 39.39 8.54 32.10
C THR A 233 38.82 7.12 32.00
N GLY A 234 39.20 6.34 30.98
CA GLY A 234 38.81 4.93 30.84
C GLY A 234 37.73 4.71 29.78
N THR A 235 36.82 3.75 30.01
CA THR A 235 35.85 3.29 29.01
C THR A 235 34.44 3.11 29.59
N ILE A 236 33.47 3.63 28.84
CA ILE A 236 32.02 3.48 29.03
C ILE A 236 31.51 2.76 27.78
N ASN A 237 31.10 1.50 27.89
CA ASN A 237 30.67 0.73 26.71
C ASN A 237 29.49 -0.22 26.93
N ASN A 238 28.69 -0.52 25.90
CA ASN A 238 27.56 -1.45 26.00
C ASN A 238 26.48 -1.05 27.02
N ASN A 239 26.36 0.24 27.40
CA ASN A 239 25.34 0.69 28.35
C ASN A 239 24.08 1.19 27.63
N ILE A 240 22.94 1.01 28.28
CA ILE A 240 21.62 1.51 27.87
C ILE A 240 21.28 2.68 28.79
N ILE A 241 21.19 3.90 28.25
CA ILE A 241 21.09 5.14 29.02
C ILE A 241 19.89 5.95 28.53
N TYR A 242 18.79 5.94 29.30
CA TYR A 242 17.52 6.54 28.87
C TYR A 242 16.85 7.46 29.89
N GLU A 243 16.06 8.41 29.38
CA GLU A 243 15.14 9.29 30.14
C GLU A 243 15.77 10.12 31.29
N ASN A 244 17.09 10.16 31.42
CA ASN A 244 17.76 10.96 32.44
C ASN A 244 17.40 12.44 32.25
N ARG A 245 17.12 13.21 33.32
CA ARG A 245 16.54 14.57 33.18
C ARG A 245 17.47 15.60 32.55
N GLU A 246 18.78 15.36 32.59
CA GLU A 246 19.81 16.14 31.91
C GLU A 246 20.44 15.32 30.78
N ALA A 247 21.76 15.30 30.65
CA ALA A 247 22.44 14.55 29.60
C ALA A 247 22.55 13.05 29.93
N GLY A 248 22.60 12.20 28.91
CA GLY A 248 22.88 10.77 29.08
C GLY A 248 24.28 10.53 29.67
N ILE A 249 25.30 11.10 29.02
CA ILE A 249 26.69 11.14 29.51
C ILE A 249 27.21 12.58 29.52
N ARG A 250 27.90 12.97 30.60
CA ARG A 250 28.76 14.16 30.64
C ARG A 250 30.22 13.79 30.88
N CYS A 251 31.14 14.56 30.30
CA CYS A 251 32.57 14.43 30.56
C CYS A 251 33.34 15.75 30.34
N SER A 252 34.52 15.85 30.95
CA SER A 252 35.35 17.08 30.92
C SER A 252 36.85 16.84 30.85
N ILE A 253 37.34 15.60 31.04
CA ILE A 253 38.76 15.23 31.00
C ILE A 253 38.97 14.04 30.03
N THR A 254 40.19 13.91 29.50
CA THR A 254 40.56 12.92 28.48
C THR A 254 41.85 12.15 28.81
N PRO A 255 42.02 10.92 28.27
CA PRO A 255 41.11 10.22 27.36
C PRO A 255 40.00 9.45 28.08
N LEU A 256 38.77 9.67 27.63
CA LEU A 256 37.59 8.86 27.97
C LEU A 256 37.04 8.28 26.67
N ASN A 257 36.70 6.99 26.67
CA ASN A 257 36.17 6.27 25.53
C ASN A 257 34.69 5.95 25.78
N ILE A 258 33.81 6.38 24.88
CA ILE A 258 32.37 6.14 24.91
C ILE A 258 32.04 5.31 23.66
N ILE A 259 31.88 4.00 23.83
CA ILE A 259 31.90 3.02 22.73
C ILE A 259 30.67 2.10 22.80
N ASN A 260 29.92 1.88 21.71
CA ASN A 260 28.81 0.91 21.69
C ASN A 260 27.75 1.14 22.80
N ASN A 261 27.34 2.37 23.09
CA ASN A 261 26.24 2.64 24.02
C ASN A 261 24.95 2.99 23.26
N THR A 262 23.79 2.65 23.85
CA THR A 262 22.48 3.13 23.40
C THR A 262 22.03 4.25 24.34
N ILE A 263 21.89 5.48 23.83
CA ILE A 263 21.66 6.68 24.64
C ILE A 263 20.42 7.43 24.13
N THR A 264 19.26 7.25 24.76
CA THR A 264 17.96 7.68 24.19
C THR A 264 17.09 8.54 25.12
N ALA A 265 16.26 9.41 24.56
CA ALA A 265 15.20 10.15 25.28
C ALA A 265 15.64 11.03 26.48
N ASN A 266 16.93 11.33 26.63
CA ASN A 266 17.45 12.12 27.77
C ASN A 266 17.09 13.62 27.62
N GLY A 267 16.96 14.30 28.76
CA GLY A 267 16.37 15.64 28.88
C GLY A 267 17.26 16.82 28.46
N GLN A 268 18.53 16.58 28.15
CA GLN A 268 19.45 17.49 27.45
C GLN A 268 20.07 16.76 26.25
N ALA A 269 21.41 16.72 26.13
CA ALA A 269 22.09 16.03 25.05
C ALA A 269 22.38 14.56 25.39
N GLY A 270 22.48 13.68 24.40
CA GLY A 270 22.91 12.30 24.61
C GLY A 270 24.31 12.23 25.23
N ILE A 271 25.29 12.88 24.59
CA ILE A 271 26.65 13.08 25.12
C ILE A 271 26.98 14.57 25.16
N ASN A 272 27.46 15.07 26.30
CA ASN A 272 27.80 16.48 26.52
C ASN A 272 29.22 16.64 27.08
N VAL A 273 30.15 17.06 26.23
CA VAL A 273 31.55 17.37 26.61
C VAL A 273 31.62 18.82 27.06
N GLN A 274 31.94 19.04 28.33
CA GLN A 274 31.83 20.37 28.96
C GLN A 274 33.05 21.28 28.72
N ASP A 275 34.25 20.70 28.66
CA ASP A 275 35.47 21.42 28.31
C ASP A 275 35.71 21.30 26.79
N PRO A 276 35.69 22.41 26.00
CA PRO A 276 35.97 22.35 24.57
C PRO A 276 37.43 22.01 24.22
N ALA A 277 38.35 21.93 25.21
CA ALA A 277 39.68 21.36 25.02
C ALA A 277 39.71 19.82 25.18
N ALA A 278 38.65 19.21 25.71
CA ALA A 278 38.53 17.76 25.86
C ALA A 278 38.05 17.11 24.55
N VAL A 279 38.85 16.19 24.02
CA VAL A 279 38.52 15.36 22.85
C VAL A 279 38.40 13.88 23.27
N PRO A 280 37.24 13.46 23.83
CA PRO A 280 36.99 12.05 24.14
C PRO A 280 36.73 11.23 22.86
N THR A 281 36.98 9.92 22.91
CA THR A 281 36.67 9.02 21.79
C THR A 281 35.20 8.62 21.87
N MET A 282 34.40 8.94 20.85
CA MET A 282 32.98 8.57 20.78
C MET A 282 32.72 7.73 19.52
N LYS A 283 32.45 6.43 19.69
CA LYS A 283 32.30 5.46 18.59
C LYS A 283 31.16 4.47 18.79
N ASN A 284 30.57 4.00 17.69
CA ASN A 284 29.58 2.93 17.63
C ASN A 284 28.34 3.17 18.51
N ASN A 285 28.07 4.39 18.96
CA ASN A 285 26.92 4.68 19.83
C ASN A 285 25.68 4.94 18.98
N ILE A 286 24.54 4.44 19.44
CA ILE A 286 23.21 4.82 18.95
C ILE A 286 22.66 5.88 19.90
N ILE A 287 22.41 7.09 19.41
CA ILE A 287 22.06 8.24 20.24
C ILE A 287 20.78 8.88 19.69
N THR A 288 19.63 8.73 20.35
CA THR A 288 18.33 9.11 19.75
C THR A 288 17.36 9.86 20.66
N HIS A 289 16.44 10.63 20.11
CA HIS A 289 15.33 11.28 20.85
C HIS A 289 15.75 12.21 22.02
N ASN A 290 17.03 12.61 22.13
CA ASN A 290 17.51 13.45 23.24
C ASN A 290 17.17 14.94 22.97
N LYS A 291 16.73 15.66 24.01
CA LYS A 291 16.00 16.94 23.83
C LYS A 291 16.83 18.13 23.33
N ASP A 292 18.14 18.19 23.64
CA ASP A 292 19.00 19.29 23.19
C ASP A 292 19.82 18.93 21.93
N ALA A 293 20.39 17.72 21.89
CA ALA A 293 21.31 17.26 20.84
C ALA A 293 21.63 15.77 21.02
N GLY A 294 22.18 15.12 19.99
CA GLY A 294 22.81 13.81 20.13
C GLY A 294 24.18 13.95 20.81
N ILE A 295 25.08 14.71 20.19
CA ILE A 295 26.44 14.97 20.71
C ILE A 295 26.69 16.48 20.79
N ARG A 296 27.31 16.93 21.87
CA ARG A 296 27.82 18.30 22.05
C ARG A 296 29.29 18.25 22.45
N SER A 297 30.19 18.41 21.47
CA SER A 297 31.65 18.27 21.67
C SER A 297 32.53 19.28 20.93
N GLY A 298 31.95 20.35 20.36
CA GLY A 298 32.72 21.34 19.60
C GLY A 298 33.29 20.82 18.26
N GLY A 299 32.72 19.75 17.69
CA GLY A 299 33.11 19.20 16.38
C GLY A 299 34.19 18.09 16.42
N GLN A 300 34.62 17.67 17.61
CA GLN A 300 35.75 16.76 17.79
C GLN A 300 35.36 15.45 18.50
N GLY A 301 36.17 14.41 18.31
CA GLY A 301 36.13 13.16 19.07
C GLY A 301 35.20 12.06 18.57
N TYR A 302 34.26 12.35 17.66
CA TYR A 302 33.27 11.39 17.17
C TYR A 302 33.56 10.82 15.77
N SER A 303 33.23 9.54 15.59
CA SER A 303 33.22 8.77 14.34
C SER A 303 32.35 7.53 14.50
N TYR A 304 31.69 7.02 13.45
CA TYR A 304 30.87 5.80 13.50
C TYR A 304 29.75 5.83 14.56
N ASN A 305 28.95 6.90 14.66
CA ASN A 305 27.79 6.94 15.57
C ASN A 305 26.50 7.19 14.78
N LEU A 306 25.41 6.60 15.22
CA LEU A 306 24.06 6.83 14.70
C LEU A 306 23.35 7.87 15.56
N LEU A 307 22.87 8.96 14.95
CA LEU A 307 22.12 10.04 15.61
C LEU A 307 20.73 10.18 14.97
N PHE A 308 19.64 10.05 15.72
CA PHE A 308 18.26 10.16 15.18
C PHE A 308 17.28 10.87 16.12
N ASP A 309 16.44 11.75 15.56
CA ASP A 309 15.43 12.57 16.27
C ASP A 309 15.93 13.31 17.53
N ASN A 310 17.22 13.66 17.58
CA ASN A 310 17.70 14.54 18.65
C ASN A 310 17.34 16.01 18.33
N ASN A 311 17.04 16.83 19.35
CA ASN A 311 16.66 18.26 19.23
C ASN A 311 15.22 18.51 18.71
N LEU A 312 14.30 17.55 18.87
CA LEU A 312 12.83 17.70 18.76
C LEU A 312 12.34 18.67 17.66
N THR A 313 12.68 18.36 16.40
CA THR A 313 12.11 19.04 15.23
C THR A 313 11.74 18.02 14.17
N GLU A 314 10.48 18.08 13.73
CA GLU A 314 9.82 17.12 12.83
C GLU A 314 10.65 16.79 11.57
N ASN A 315 10.72 15.50 11.23
CA ASN A 315 11.30 14.92 10.02
C ASN A 315 12.69 15.47 9.61
N CYS A 316 13.70 15.12 10.41
CA CYS A 316 15.10 15.43 10.19
C CYS A 316 15.71 14.59 9.03
N ASP A 317 15.66 15.10 7.79
CA ASP A 317 16.30 14.48 6.62
C ASP A 317 17.84 14.75 6.62
N PRO A 318 18.69 13.71 6.52
CA PRO A 318 20.15 13.80 6.63
C PRO A 318 20.83 14.62 5.52
N TYR A 319 20.19 14.81 4.36
CA TYR A 319 20.72 15.62 3.27
C TYR A 319 20.70 17.13 3.59
N TYR A 320 19.94 17.56 4.60
CA TYR A 320 19.91 18.96 5.02
C TYR A 320 20.89 19.23 6.17
N LEU A 321 21.94 19.99 5.87
CA LEU A 321 22.96 20.46 6.81
C LEU A 321 22.41 21.10 8.10
N TRP A 322 21.19 21.65 8.09
CA TRP A 322 20.56 22.19 9.30
C TRP A 322 20.07 21.10 10.27
N CYS A 323 19.61 19.94 9.75
CA CYS A 323 19.25 18.77 10.55
C CYS A 323 20.49 18.19 11.24
N VAL A 324 21.58 18.03 10.48
CA VAL A 324 22.86 17.53 11.00
C VAL A 324 23.40 18.45 12.11
N ARG A 325 23.47 19.76 11.85
CA ARG A 325 23.87 20.77 12.86
C ARG A 325 22.97 20.77 14.10
N ARG A 326 21.67 20.46 14.00
CA ARG A 326 20.78 20.32 15.17
C ARG A 326 21.17 19.13 16.04
N GLN A 327 21.48 17.99 15.42
CA GLN A 327 21.88 16.77 16.11
C GLN A 327 23.27 16.88 16.76
N TYR A 328 24.18 17.69 16.21
CA TYR A 328 25.47 18.04 16.84
C TYR A 328 25.43 19.33 17.70
N GLY A 329 24.25 19.76 18.16
CA GLY A 329 24.10 20.85 19.13
C GLY A 329 24.59 22.22 18.64
N GLY A 330 24.62 22.44 17.32
CA GLY A 330 25.06 23.66 16.64
C GLY A 330 26.50 23.66 16.12
N TYR A 331 27.26 22.57 16.27
CA TYR A 331 28.70 22.53 15.99
C TYR A 331 29.08 21.58 14.84
N GLU A 332 29.27 22.11 13.62
CA GLU A 332 29.88 21.35 12.50
C GLU A 332 30.65 22.24 11.52
N ASP A 333 31.74 21.68 10.97
CA ASP A 333 32.29 22.04 9.67
C ASP A 333 31.51 21.33 8.54
N GLU A 334 31.45 21.94 7.35
CA GLU A 334 30.45 21.62 6.32
C GLU A 334 30.67 20.30 5.55
N GLU A 335 31.67 19.49 5.92
CA GLU A 335 32.13 18.34 5.13
C GLU A 335 32.31 17.02 5.93
N SER A 336 32.34 17.03 7.28
CA SER A 336 33.12 15.99 8.00
C SER A 336 32.40 14.85 8.73
N TYR A 337 31.07 14.80 8.84
CA TYR A 337 30.40 13.74 9.63
C TYR A 337 30.25 12.39 8.89
N LEU A 338 29.85 12.42 7.61
CA LEU A 338 29.76 11.23 6.75
C LEU A 338 31.14 10.62 6.48
N ASP A 339 32.16 11.46 6.25
CA ASP A 339 33.58 11.08 6.10
C ASP A 339 34.16 10.39 7.35
N ARG A 340 33.48 10.50 8.50
CA ARG A 340 33.80 9.81 9.76
C ARG A 340 32.84 8.64 10.05
N GLY A 341 32.03 8.20 9.09
CA GLY A 341 31.07 7.09 9.24
C GLY A 341 29.85 7.41 10.11
N GLY A 342 29.49 8.68 10.31
CA GLY A 342 28.27 9.05 11.03
C GLY A 342 27.01 8.68 10.25
N ILE A 343 25.97 8.22 10.96
CA ILE A 343 24.68 7.81 10.40
C ILE A 343 23.55 8.66 11.00
N ILE A 344 22.59 9.05 10.18
CA ILE A 344 21.35 9.70 10.61
C ILE A 344 20.16 8.93 10.01
N ALA A 345 19.63 7.99 10.80
CA ALA A 345 18.52 7.10 10.44
C ALA A 345 17.94 6.41 11.70
N ASP A 346 16.70 5.93 11.64
CA ASP A 346 16.06 5.18 12.75
C ASP A 346 16.81 3.86 13.03
N PRO A 347 17.22 3.55 14.27
CA PRO A 347 17.90 2.29 14.61
C PRO A 347 17.01 1.04 14.60
N LEU A 348 15.69 1.14 14.37
CA LEU A 348 14.75 0.01 14.25
C LEU A 348 14.82 -1.00 15.42
N TYR A 349 14.57 -0.53 16.65
CA TYR A 349 14.57 -1.35 17.86
C TYR A 349 13.46 -2.41 17.91
N VAL A 350 13.68 -3.52 18.62
CA VAL A 350 12.68 -4.58 18.84
C VAL A 350 11.43 -4.04 19.54
N ASP A 351 11.56 -3.44 20.73
CA ASP A 351 10.46 -2.76 21.43
C ASP A 351 10.98 -1.64 22.34
N ALA A 352 11.19 -0.46 21.73
CA ALA A 352 11.67 0.72 22.45
C ALA A 352 10.72 1.22 23.55
N VAL A 353 9.43 0.87 23.51
CA VAL A 353 8.43 1.28 24.51
C VAL A 353 8.57 0.44 25.79
N ASN A 354 8.92 -0.84 25.64
CA ASN A 354 9.27 -1.72 26.76
C ASN A 354 10.78 -1.74 27.08
N HIS A 355 11.56 -0.82 26.49
CA HIS A 355 13.02 -0.67 26.65
C HIS A 355 13.86 -1.83 26.09
N ASP A 356 13.29 -2.63 25.18
CA ASP A 356 14.03 -3.63 24.40
C ASP A 356 14.68 -2.96 23.17
N TYR A 357 15.94 -2.56 23.36
CA TYR A 357 16.75 -1.88 22.36
C TYR A 357 17.63 -2.82 21.52
N HIS A 358 17.31 -4.12 21.45
CA HIS A 358 17.90 -5.00 20.42
C HIS A 358 17.53 -4.49 19.02
N LEU A 359 18.36 -4.77 18.02
CA LEU A 359 18.14 -4.33 16.63
C LEU A 359 17.25 -5.34 15.88
N ARG A 360 16.26 -4.85 15.13
CA ARG A 360 15.51 -5.66 14.16
C ARG A 360 16.36 -5.88 12.90
N PRO A 361 16.22 -7.02 12.19
CA PRO A 361 16.81 -7.21 10.86
C PRO A 361 16.44 -6.06 9.92
N GLY A 362 17.44 -5.52 9.22
CA GLY A 362 17.28 -4.33 8.37
C GLY A 362 17.57 -2.99 9.05
N SER A 363 17.89 -2.97 10.34
CA SER A 363 18.40 -1.77 11.03
C SER A 363 19.67 -1.22 10.37
N PRO A 364 19.79 0.11 10.16
CA PRO A 364 20.99 0.76 9.65
C PRO A 364 22.14 0.82 10.67
N ALA A 365 21.95 0.27 11.87
CA ALA A 365 23.00 0.08 12.87
C ALA A 365 23.73 -1.27 12.75
N ILE A 366 23.19 -2.24 11.99
CA ILE A 366 23.80 -3.56 11.79
C ILE A 366 24.97 -3.45 10.81
N ASP A 367 26.09 -4.14 11.07
CA ASP A 367 27.30 -4.15 10.24
C ASP A 367 27.88 -2.75 9.91
N ALA A 368 27.56 -1.73 10.71
CA ALA A 368 27.71 -0.32 10.35
C ALA A 368 28.70 0.49 11.21
N GLY A 369 29.22 -0.09 12.28
CA GLY A 369 30.19 0.52 13.20
C GLY A 369 31.60 0.66 12.64
N ASP A 370 32.54 1.00 13.52
CA ASP A 370 33.96 1.10 13.18
C ASP A 370 34.50 -0.26 12.65
N PRO A 371 35.13 -0.29 11.45
CA PRO A 371 35.58 -1.52 10.80
C PRO A 371 36.93 -2.05 11.31
N ASP A 372 37.51 -1.51 12.40
CA ASP A 372 38.62 -2.16 13.10
C ASP A 372 38.13 -3.50 13.72
N PRO A 373 38.72 -4.66 13.36
CA PRO A 373 38.34 -5.96 13.90
C PRO A 373 38.38 -6.09 15.43
N GLY A 374 39.01 -5.15 16.13
CA GLY A 374 38.93 -5.01 17.58
C GLY A 374 37.54 -4.64 18.12
N PHE A 375 36.57 -4.31 17.26
CA PHE A 375 35.19 -3.98 17.64
C PHE A 375 34.14 -5.03 17.28
N ASN A 376 34.45 -6.11 16.56
CA ASN A 376 33.41 -6.98 15.99
C ASN A 376 32.58 -7.76 17.04
N ASP A 377 31.36 -8.09 16.65
CA ASP A 377 30.37 -8.82 17.45
C ASP A 377 30.81 -10.23 17.85
N ALA A 378 30.66 -10.53 19.14
CA ALA A 378 31.05 -11.81 19.71
C ALA A 378 29.88 -12.64 20.29
N ASN A 379 28.75 -12.01 20.66
CA ASN A 379 27.73 -12.67 21.49
C ASN A 379 26.26 -12.45 21.05
N PHE A 380 25.98 -11.52 20.13
CA PHE A 380 24.62 -11.15 19.72
C PHE A 380 24.48 -11.06 18.19
N GLY A 381 23.23 -11.09 17.71
CA GLY A 381 22.87 -10.95 16.30
C GLY A 381 21.90 -9.79 16.09
N PRO A 382 21.54 -9.50 14.82
CA PRO A 382 21.42 -10.48 13.73
C PRO A 382 22.69 -10.81 12.94
N SER A 383 23.77 -10.03 13.05
CA SER A 383 25.01 -10.18 12.27
C SER A 383 25.90 -11.36 12.72
N LEU A 384 26.03 -11.61 14.03
CA LEU A 384 26.75 -12.73 14.66
C LEU A 384 28.09 -13.11 13.98
N GLY A 385 29.04 -12.16 13.97
CA GLY A 385 30.39 -12.38 13.44
C GLY A 385 30.60 -11.92 12.00
N ALA A 386 29.92 -10.83 11.62
CA ALA A 386 30.28 -10.06 10.43
C ALA A 386 31.69 -9.45 10.54
N SER A 387 32.19 -8.89 9.43
CA SER A 387 33.50 -8.22 9.38
C SER A 387 33.50 -6.81 9.97
N ILE A 388 32.34 -6.26 10.33
CA ILE A 388 32.13 -4.94 10.92
C ILE A 388 31.22 -5.12 12.15
N ASN A 389 31.31 -4.21 13.10
CA ASN A 389 30.56 -4.20 14.35
C ASN A 389 29.13 -3.61 14.19
N ASP A 390 28.13 -4.19 14.88
CA ASP A 390 26.85 -3.54 15.12
C ASP A 390 27.01 -2.30 16.03
N MET A 391 26.25 -1.23 15.78
CA MET A 391 26.22 -0.07 16.71
C MET A 391 25.30 -0.34 17.92
N GLY A 392 25.56 0.38 19.02
CA GLY A 392 24.71 0.41 20.20
C GLY A 392 25.03 -0.65 21.24
N ALA A 393 24.19 -0.72 22.28
CA ALA A 393 24.44 -1.45 23.52
C ALA A 393 24.67 -2.96 23.34
N TYR A 394 24.06 -3.58 22.33
CA TYR A 394 24.14 -5.01 22.06
C TYR A 394 25.24 -5.40 21.04
N GLY A 395 25.96 -4.42 20.49
CA GLY A 395 27.05 -4.65 19.54
C GLY A 395 28.44 -4.77 20.18
N GLY A 396 29.30 -5.60 19.60
CA GLY A 396 30.74 -5.65 19.84
C GLY A 396 31.24 -6.64 20.90
N PRO A 397 32.54 -6.58 21.27
CA PRO A 397 33.26 -7.69 21.90
C PRO A 397 33.09 -7.79 23.43
N PHE A 398 32.46 -6.78 24.06
CA PHE A 398 32.31 -6.70 25.52
C PHE A 398 30.87 -6.88 26.01
N THR A 399 29.98 -7.18 25.06
CA THR A 399 28.64 -7.71 25.27
C THR A 399 28.67 -8.99 26.13
N ILE A 400 27.59 -9.31 26.84
CA ILE A 400 27.51 -10.49 27.72
C ILE A 400 26.32 -11.38 27.32
N PRO A 401 26.50 -12.69 27.07
CA PRO A 401 25.40 -13.60 26.73
C PRO A 401 24.32 -13.69 27.81
N GLU A 402 23.05 -13.75 27.38
CA GLU A 402 21.88 -13.99 28.25
C GLU A 402 21.27 -15.38 28.00
N GLU A 403 20.74 -16.03 29.04
CA GLU A 403 20.06 -17.32 28.90
C GLU A 403 18.63 -17.18 28.35
N ARG A 404 18.41 -17.61 27.11
CA ARG A 404 17.05 -17.88 26.59
C ARG A 404 16.45 -19.11 27.30
N LYS A 405 15.20 -18.98 27.77
CA LYS A 405 14.40 -20.12 28.26
C LYS A 405 14.29 -21.21 27.19
N ALA A 406 14.19 -22.47 27.64
CA ALA A 406 13.78 -23.58 26.80
C ALA A 406 12.31 -23.45 26.39
N ASN A 407 11.96 -24.06 25.24
CA ASN A 407 10.75 -23.77 24.47
C ASN A 407 10.07 -25.05 23.97
N ASP A 408 8.76 -25.17 24.23
CA ASP A 408 7.88 -26.24 23.75
C ASP A 408 7.43 -26.00 22.28
N SER A 409 6.52 -26.82 21.75
CA SER A 409 6.03 -26.66 20.37
C SER A 409 4.57 -26.21 20.41
N PRO A 410 4.18 -25.18 19.62
CA PRO A 410 2.80 -24.73 19.55
C PRO A 410 1.89 -25.70 18.80
N GLN A 411 0.57 -25.45 18.84
CA GLN A 411 -0.47 -26.24 18.18
C GLN A 411 -1.27 -25.37 17.20
N ALA A 412 -1.43 -25.85 15.96
CA ALA A 412 -2.22 -25.21 14.91
C ALA A 412 -3.69 -25.68 14.87
N ASN A 413 -4.59 -24.79 14.47
CA ASN A 413 -5.99 -25.08 14.14
C ASN A 413 -6.41 -24.21 12.94
N ALA A 414 -6.99 -24.80 11.89
CA ALA A 414 -7.26 -24.12 10.61
C ALA A 414 -8.75 -23.82 10.33
N GLY A 415 -9.62 -23.92 11.33
CA GLY A 415 -11.04 -23.62 11.22
C GLY A 415 -11.88 -24.72 10.54
N SER A 416 -13.07 -24.34 10.06
CA SER A 416 -14.08 -25.25 9.48
C SER A 416 -14.28 -25.05 7.97
N LEU A 417 -14.83 -26.08 7.32
CA LEU A 417 -15.18 -26.02 5.89
C LEU A 417 -16.15 -24.89 5.56
N GLN A 418 -16.08 -24.37 4.32
CA GLN A 418 -16.92 -23.27 3.84
C GLN A 418 -17.41 -23.53 2.41
N GLN A 419 -18.52 -22.90 2.03
CA GLN A 419 -18.98 -22.79 0.64
C GLN A 419 -19.12 -21.32 0.30
N VAL A 420 -18.64 -20.93 -0.88
CA VAL A 420 -18.52 -19.54 -1.36
C VAL A 420 -18.79 -19.46 -2.86
N TYR A 421 -18.82 -18.25 -3.41
CA TYR A 421 -18.82 -17.99 -4.85
C TYR A 421 -17.41 -17.59 -5.35
N VAL A 422 -17.24 -17.60 -6.67
CA VAL A 422 -16.04 -17.09 -7.34
C VAL A 422 -15.91 -15.58 -7.09
N ALA A 423 -14.68 -15.13 -6.85
CA ALA A 423 -14.25 -13.82 -6.37
C ALA A 423 -14.50 -13.51 -4.87
N ASP A 424 -15.25 -14.34 -4.12
CA ASP A 424 -15.42 -14.16 -2.67
C ASP A 424 -14.07 -14.21 -1.93
N LYS A 425 -13.91 -13.30 -0.96
CA LYS A 425 -12.76 -13.28 -0.04
C LYS A 425 -13.01 -14.27 1.10
N VAL A 426 -12.47 -15.48 0.96
CA VAL A 426 -12.48 -16.55 1.96
C VAL A 426 -11.59 -16.12 3.12
N ILE A 427 -12.17 -16.01 4.32
CA ILE A 427 -11.40 -15.78 5.55
C ILE A 427 -11.13 -17.12 6.23
N LEU A 428 -9.88 -17.38 6.56
CA LEU A 428 -9.44 -18.55 7.32
C LEU A 428 -9.24 -18.14 8.78
N ASP A 429 -9.77 -18.92 9.72
CA ASP A 429 -9.68 -18.62 11.15
C ASP A 429 -8.64 -19.51 11.82
N GLY A 430 -7.50 -18.92 12.19
CA GLY A 430 -6.41 -19.59 12.92
C GLY A 430 -6.45 -19.36 14.42
N SER A 431 -7.43 -18.60 14.95
CA SER A 431 -7.46 -18.13 16.34
C SER A 431 -7.62 -19.24 17.39
N GLY A 432 -7.98 -20.44 16.96
CA GLY A 432 -7.95 -21.66 17.78
C GLY A 432 -6.55 -22.27 17.98
N SER A 433 -5.48 -21.61 17.53
CA SER A 433 -4.07 -22.03 17.70
C SER A 433 -3.48 -21.50 19.01
N SER A 434 -2.53 -22.22 19.62
CA SER A 434 -1.97 -21.84 20.94
C SER A 434 -0.59 -22.42 21.21
N ASP A 435 0.16 -21.79 22.13
CA ASP A 435 1.45 -22.26 22.62
C ASP A 435 1.40 -22.77 24.09
N PRO A 436 2.01 -23.92 24.44
CA PRO A 436 2.02 -24.47 25.80
C PRO A 436 2.81 -23.67 26.85
N ASN A 437 3.76 -22.83 26.46
CA ASN A 437 4.55 -21.99 27.36
C ASN A 437 3.95 -20.58 27.54
N GLY A 438 2.95 -20.24 26.72
CA GLY A 438 2.28 -18.93 26.70
C GLY A 438 3.00 -17.92 25.82
N ASP A 439 3.84 -18.39 24.90
CA ASP A 439 4.70 -17.56 24.08
C ASP A 439 4.01 -17.07 22.79
N ALA A 440 4.45 -15.92 22.29
CA ALA A 440 3.87 -15.32 21.09
C ALA A 440 4.11 -16.20 19.86
N ILE A 441 3.04 -16.55 19.14
CA ILE A 441 3.09 -17.37 17.93
C ILE A 441 2.90 -16.56 16.65
N THR A 442 3.62 -16.99 15.63
CA THR A 442 3.52 -16.61 14.22
C THR A 442 2.86 -17.75 13.45
N TYR A 443 2.26 -17.42 12.31
CA TYR A 443 1.40 -18.32 11.54
C TYR A 443 2.02 -18.59 10.18
N HIS A 444 1.74 -19.75 9.59
CA HIS A 444 2.18 -20.12 8.25
C HIS A 444 1.10 -20.92 7.52
N TRP A 445 0.35 -20.22 6.68
CA TRP A 445 -0.68 -20.76 5.81
C TRP A 445 -0.13 -21.14 4.43
N GLU A 446 -0.61 -22.23 3.85
CA GLU A 446 -0.23 -22.68 2.49
C GLU A 446 -1.35 -23.49 1.80
N PHE A 447 -1.42 -23.45 0.47
CA PHE A 447 -2.32 -24.31 -0.29
C PHE A 447 -1.77 -25.73 -0.45
N VAL A 448 -2.61 -26.72 -0.17
CA VAL A 448 -2.35 -28.14 -0.50
C VAL A 448 -2.81 -28.44 -1.93
N SER A 449 -3.96 -27.90 -2.35
CA SER A 449 -4.49 -28.03 -3.70
C SER A 449 -5.51 -26.91 -4.00
N ARG A 450 -5.67 -26.60 -5.29
CA ARG A 450 -6.60 -25.60 -5.84
C ARG A 450 -7.22 -26.15 -7.15
N PRO A 451 -8.31 -25.58 -7.68
CA PRO A 451 -8.82 -25.92 -9.02
C PRO A 451 -7.77 -25.73 -10.13
N GLU A 452 -7.84 -26.46 -11.24
CA GLU A 452 -6.81 -26.41 -12.31
C GLU A 452 -6.67 -25.02 -12.98
N ALA A 453 -7.76 -24.25 -13.02
CA ALA A 453 -7.76 -22.87 -13.51
C ALA A 453 -7.35 -21.82 -12.46
N SER A 454 -7.10 -22.22 -11.21
CA SER A 454 -6.82 -21.32 -10.09
C SER A 454 -5.34 -20.95 -9.99
N ARG A 455 -5.09 -19.66 -9.77
CA ARG A 455 -3.82 -19.07 -9.34
C ARG A 455 -3.89 -18.48 -7.93
N ALA A 456 -5.08 -18.27 -7.36
CA ALA A 456 -5.36 -17.63 -6.07
C ALA A 456 -4.29 -17.88 -5.01
N GLU A 457 -3.69 -16.82 -4.49
CA GLU A 457 -2.67 -16.87 -3.44
C GLU A 457 -3.28 -16.53 -2.07
N LEU A 458 -2.55 -16.88 -1.00
CA LEU A 458 -2.95 -16.55 0.36
C LEU A 458 -2.41 -15.17 0.72
N GLU A 459 -3.26 -14.35 1.31
CA GLU A 459 -2.94 -13.05 1.87
C GLU A 459 -2.29 -13.21 3.25
N ASP A 460 -1.21 -12.46 3.51
CA ASP A 460 -0.39 -12.49 4.73
C ASP A 460 -0.16 -13.89 5.35
N PRO A 461 0.26 -14.89 4.55
CA PRO A 461 0.28 -16.29 4.97
C PRO A 461 1.27 -16.55 6.11
N THR A 462 2.30 -15.72 6.28
CA THR A 462 3.46 -15.93 7.16
C THR A 462 3.41 -15.15 8.48
N THR A 463 2.33 -14.38 8.73
CA THR A 463 2.29 -13.41 9.83
C THR A 463 0.93 -13.35 10.55
N THR A 464 -0.18 -13.60 9.86
CA THR A 464 -1.53 -13.34 10.40
C THR A 464 -2.19 -14.56 11.04
N VAL A 465 -2.88 -14.33 12.17
CA VAL A 465 -3.77 -15.33 12.79
C VAL A 465 -4.88 -15.77 11.83
N ASN A 466 -5.40 -14.84 11.03
CA ASN A 466 -6.42 -15.09 10.04
C ASN A 466 -5.89 -14.64 8.66
N SER A 467 -5.44 -15.61 7.87
CA SER A 467 -5.12 -15.40 6.45
C SER A 467 -6.41 -15.42 5.61
N ALA A 468 -6.36 -14.89 4.40
CA ALA A 468 -7.47 -14.91 3.46
C ALA A 468 -7.00 -15.37 2.07
N PHE A 469 -7.94 -15.72 1.20
CA PHE A 469 -7.70 -15.79 -0.24
C PHE A 469 -8.97 -15.45 -1.01
N ARG A 470 -8.87 -15.09 -2.29
CA ARG A 470 -10.04 -14.98 -3.17
C ARG A 470 -10.21 -16.25 -3.99
N ALA A 471 -11.41 -16.82 -3.99
CA ALA A 471 -11.71 -18.01 -4.77
C ALA A 471 -11.84 -17.63 -6.27
N ASP A 472 -10.75 -17.65 -7.02
CA ASP A 472 -10.66 -17.18 -8.41
C ASP A 472 -11.25 -18.13 -9.48
N ALA A 473 -11.59 -19.36 -9.13
CA ALA A 473 -12.11 -20.37 -10.04
C ALA A 473 -13.12 -21.30 -9.33
N PRO A 474 -14.14 -21.83 -10.03
CA PRO A 474 -15.10 -22.75 -9.41
C PRO A 474 -14.46 -24.12 -9.11
N GLY A 475 -14.75 -24.67 -7.93
CA GLY A 475 -14.19 -25.95 -7.46
C GLY A 475 -13.68 -25.90 -6.01
N ASP A 476 -12.94 -26.95 -5.62
CA ASP A 476 -12.44 -27.12 -4.24
C ASP A 476 -11.01 -26.61 -4.03
N TYR A 477 -10.84 -25.82 -2.98
CA TYR A 477 -9.57 -25.32 -2.46
C TYR A 477 -9.27 -26.04 -1.14
N VAL A 478 -8.02 -26.48 -0.93
CA VAL A 478 -7.58 -27.13 0.31
C VAL A 478 -6.38 -26.38 0.86
N VAL A 479 -6.50 -25.89 2.10
CA VAL A 479 -5.53 -25.03 2.76
C VAL A 479 -4.96 -25.73 4.00
N ARG A 480 -3.76 -25.33 4.43
CA ARG A 480 -3.02 -25.85 5.58
C ARG A 480 -2.46 -24.71 6.44
N LEU A 481 -2.40 -24.90 7.76
CA LEU A 481 -1.75 -24.01 8.73
C LEU A 481 -0.68 -24.78 9.51
N ILE A 482 0.46 -24.13 9.74
CA ILE A 482 1.51 -24.45 10.71
C ILE A 482 1.74 -23.18 11.56
N VAL A 483 2.04 -23.30 12.85
CA VAL A 483 2.41 -22.14 13.70
C VAL A 483 3.81 -22.29 14.29
N LYS A 484 4.45 -21.16 14.65
CA LYS A 484 5.79 -21.12 15.28
C LYS A 484 5.87 -20.08 16.40
N ASP A 485 6.53 -20.41 17.50
CA ASP A 485 6.81 -19.48 18.60
C ASP A 485 7.90 -18.43 18.29
N ARG A 486 8.12 -17.49 19.23
CA ARG A 486 9.14 -16.43 19.17
C ARG A 486 10.62 -16.88 19.15
N TRP A 487 10.90 -18.17 19.35
CA TRP A 487 12.22 -18.77 19.17
C TRP A 487 12.32 -19.57 17.85
N GLY A 488 11.21 -19.73 17.11
CA GLY A 488 11.17 -20.23 15.74
C GLY A 488 10.91 -21.74 15.58
N LYS A 489 10.54 -22.44 16.65
CA LYS A 489 10.17 -23.86 16.61
C LYS A 489 8.71 -24.02 16.19
N ALA A 490 8.34 -25.15 15.59
CA ALA A 490 7.09 -25.29 14.83
C ALA A 490 6.10 -26.31 15.44
N SER A 491 4.84 -26.19 15.02
CA SER A 491 3.75 -27.16 15.23
C SER A 491 3.72 -28.27 14.18
N ASP A 492 2.93 -29.31 14.44
CA ASP A 492 2.35 -30.14 13.38
C ASP A 492 1.31 -29.33 12.54
N PRO A 493 1.05 -29.70 11.27
CA PRO A 493 0.10 -29.01 10.41
C PRO A 493 -1.36 -29.43 10.60
N HIS A 494 -2.30 -28.50 10.32
CA HIS A 494 -3.75 -28.76 10.24
C HIS A 494 -4.34 -28.21 8.93
N SER A 495 -5.43 -28.79 8.39
CA SER A 495 -5.99 -28.43 7.06
C SER A 495 -7.52 -28.31 7.00
N VAL A 496 -8.01 -27.57 6.00
CA VAL A 496 -9.43 -27.24 5.76
C VAL A 496 -9.76 -27.19 4.25
N THR A 497 -11.02 -27.40 3.87
CA THR A 497 -11.52 -27.39 2.48
C THR A 497 -12.61 -26.34 2.26
N ILE A 498 -12.57 -25.66 1.12
CA ILE A 498 -13.48 -24.56 0.73
C ILE A 498 -13.97 -24.82 -0.70
N THR A 499 -15.29 -24.74 -0.96
CA THR A 499 -15.88 -24.99 -2.29
C THR A 499 -16.45 -23.72 -2.91
N ALA A 500 -16.05 -23.39 -4.14
CA ALA A 500 -16.44 -22.16 -4.85
C ALA A 500 -17.43 -22.42 -6.03
N LEU A 501 -18.45 -21.56 -6.15
CA LEU A 501 -19.56 -21.62 -7.13
C LEU A 501 -19.57 -20.40 -8.08
N LEU A 502 -20.19 -20.48 -9.27
CA LEU A 502 -20.27 -19.36 -10.23
C LEU A 502 -21.65 -18.69 -10.19
N ASN A 503 -21.70 -17.36 -10.30
CA ASN A 503 -22.93 -16.54 -10.28
C ASN A 503 -23.35 -16.04 -11.68
N HIS A 504 -24.64 -15.74 -11.86
CA HIS A 504 -25.23 -15.14 -13.06
C HIS A 504 -26.00 -13.86 -12.71
N PRO A 505 -25.59 -12.67 -13.20
CA PRO A 505 -26.27 -11.41 -12.85
C PRO A 505 -27.75 -11.33 -13.27
N PRO A 506 -28.56 -10.56 -12.53
CA PRO A 506 -29.99 -10.44 -12.78
C PRO A 506 -30.33 -9.54 -13.97
N THR A 507 -31.58 -9.62 -14.44
CA THR A 507 -32.13 -8.78 -15.52
C THR A 507 -33.22 -7.87 -14.97
N ALA A 508 -33.05 -6.55 -15.11
CA ALA A 508 -34.13 -5.58 -14.89
C ALA A 508 -35.15 -5.62 -16.03
N ASN A 509 -36.42 -5.35 -15.68
CA ASN A 509 -37.49 -5.03 -16.64
C ASN A 509 -38.34 -3.90 -16.05
N ALA A 510 -38.36 -2.75 -16.73
CA ALA A 510 -39.12 -1.56 -16.35
C ALA A 510 -40.32 -1.38 -17.31
N ASP A 511 -41.45 -2.00 -16.97
CA ASP A 511 -42.61 -2.12 -17.87
C ASP A 511 -43.09 -0.74 -18.40
N GLU A 512 -43.33 -0.64 -19.71
CA GLU A 512 -43.77 0.62 -20.34
C GLU A 512 -45.15 1.09 -19.84
N VAL A 513 -45.20 2.27 -19.21
CA VAL A 513 -46.45 2.90 -18.77
C VAL A 513 -47.18 3.58 -19.93
N ASP A 514 -47.99 2.81 -20.66
CA ASP A 514 -48.80 3.32 -21.77
C ASP A 514 -50.04 4.09 -21.30
N SER A 515 -49.93 5.41 -21.12
CA SER A 515 -51.09 6.30 -20.93
C SER A 515 -50.80 7.75 -21.35
N GLN A 516 -51.86 8.51 -21.66
CA GLN A 516 -51.80 9.97 -21.76
C GLN A 516 -52.04 10.59 -20.38
N PHE A 517 -50.97 11.07 -19.74
CA PHE A 517 -51.06 11.72 -18.42
C PHE A 517 -51.23 13.24 -18.53
N SER A 518 -51.79 13.87 -17.50
CA SER A 518 -51.91 15.31 -17.32
C SER A 518 -50.91 15.84 -16.30
N VAL A 519 -50.66 17.16 -16.32
CA VAL A 519 -49.90 17.83 -15.26
C VAL A 519 -50.68 17.75 -13.95
N GLY A 520 -50.07 17.15 -12.93
CA GLY A 520 -50.69 16.83 -11.63
C GLY A 520 -51.05 15.36 -11.44
N ASP A 521 -50.94 14.52 -12.48
CA ASP A 521 -51.14 13.07 -12.35
C ASP A 521 -49.93 12.41 -11.65
N THR A 522 -50.19 11.25 -11.04
CA THR A 522 -49.16 10.39 -10.43
C THR A 522 -49.16 9.02 -11.11
N VAL A 523 -47.97 8.58 -11.52
CA VAL A 523 -47.76 7.40 -12.37
C VAL A 523 -46.97 6.35 -11.61
N THR A 524 -47.49 5.14 -11.49
CA THR A 524 -46.74 3.99 -10.98
C THR A 524 -45.89 3.39 -12.10
N LEU A 525 -44.59 3.26 -11.86
CA LEU A 525 -43.66 2.51 -12.71
C LEU A 525 -43.59 1.07 -12.16
N TYR A 526 -43.34 0.06 -13.00
CA TYR A 526 -43.29 -1.33 -12.54
C TYR A 526 -41.95 -1.97 -12.89
N GLY A 527 -41.29 -2.54 -11.88
CA GLY A 527 -40.06 -3.31 -11.98
C GLY A 527 -40.25 -4.82 -11.76
N ILE A 528 -41.49 -5.24 -11.47
CA ILE A 528 -41.83 -6.58 -10.95
C ILE A 528 -41.58 -7.73 -11.95
N GLY A 529 -41.38 -7.43 -13.24
CA GLY A 529 -40.96 -8.42 -14.23
C GLY A 529 -39.45 -8.73 -14.24
N SER A 530 -38.66 -8.10 -13.37
CA SER A 530 -37.24 -8.36 -13.21
C SER A 530 -36.97 -9.76 -12.64
N ASN A 531 -35.90 -10.43 -13.07
CA ASN A 531 -35.66 -11.84 -12.73
C ASN A 531 -34.16 -12.17 -12.57
N ASP A 532 -33.86 -13.07 -11.63
CA ASP A 532 -32.54 -13.67 -11.41
C ASP A 532 -32.41 -15.09 -12.04
N PRO A 533 -31.28 -15.47 -12.66
CA PRO A 533 -31.10 -16.81 -13.25
C PRO A 533 -30.78 -17.94 -12.26
N ASP A 534 -30.11 -17.65 -11.14
CA ASP A 534 -29.71 -18.66 -10.14
C ASP A 534 -30.80 -18.84 -9.05
N GLY A 535 -31.71 -17.86 -8.94
CA GLY A 535 -32.89 -17.85 -8.06
C GLY A 535 -32.74 -16.95 -6.83
N ASP A 536 -31.78 -16.03 -6.83
CA ASP A 536 -31.48 -15.17 -5.68
C ASP A 536 -32.44 -13.98 -5.51
N PRO A 537 -32.57 -13.41 -4.29
CA PRO A 537 -33.58 -12.39 -4.00
C PRO A 537 -33.19 -11.00 -4.52
N LEU A 538 -34.04 -10.39 -5.35
CA LEU A 538 -33.80 -9.06 -5.94
C LEU A 538 -34.14 -7.88 -5.01
N THR A 539 -33.27 -6.87 -5.08
CA THR A 539 -33.48 -5.49 -4.64
C THR A 539 -33.57 -4.55 -5.86
N TYR A 540 -34.09 -3.33 -5.70
CA TYR A 540 -34.42 -2.41 -6.81
C TYR A 540 -33.80 -1.03 -6.56
N ARG A 541 -33.50 -0.30 -7.65
CA ARG A 541 -32.96 1.07 -7.61
C ARG A 541 -33.44 1.88 -8.81
N TRP A 542 -34.13 3.00 -8.57
CA TRP A 542 -34.69 3.85 -9.62
C TRP A 542 -34.13 5.28 -9.61
N GLU A 543 -33.88 5.86 -10.79
CA GLU A 543 -33.38 7.24 -10.95
C GLU A 543 -34.09 8.01 -12.07
N ILE A 544 -34.46 9.28 -11.83
CA ILE A 544 -35.06 10.16 -12.86
C ILE A 544 -33.95 10.94 -13.59
N LEU A 545 -33.50 10.41 -14.73
CA LEU A 545 -32.42 10.96 -15.56
C LEU A 545 -32.76 12.32 -16.19
N SER A 546 -34.03 12.56 -16.57
CA SER A 546 -34.45 13.84 -17.17
C SER A 546 -35.89 14.23 -16.84
N ARG A 547 -36.16 15.55 -16.83
CA ARG A 547 -37.44 16.18 -16.45
C ARG A 547 -37.66 17.46 -17.27
N PRO A 548 -38.90 17.95 -17.41
CA PRO A 548 -39.17 19.23 -18.08
C PRO A 548 -38.53 20.43 -17.34
N PRO A 549 -38.12 21.51 -18.03
CA PRO A 549 -37.52 22.68 -17.38
C PRO A 549 -38.39 23.27 -16.26
N GLY A 550 -37.80 23.44 -15.06
CA GLY A 550 -38.51 23.93 -13.88
C GLY A 550 -39.40 22.90 -13.18
N SER A 551 -39.22 21.61 -13.47
CA SER A 551 -39.78 20.48 -12.72
C SER A 551 -39.02 20.19 -11.43
N GLY A 552 -39.76 19.88 -10.38
CA GLY A 552 -39.25 19.33 -9.10
C GLY A 552 -39.78 17.93 -8.79
N ALA A 553 -40.25 17.17 -9.79
CA ALA A 553 -40.79 15.82 -9.61
C ALA A 553 -39.80 14.87 -8.93
N VAL A 554 -40.32 13.93 -8.13
CA VAL A 554 -39.56 12.90 -7.41
C VAL A 554 -40.31 11.56 -7.46
N LEU A 555 -39.60 10.47 -7.20
CA LEU A 555 -40.18 9.15 -6.95
C LEU A 555 -40.57 8.99 -5.48
N SER A 556 -41.59 8.17 -5.19
CA SER A 556 -42.09 7.93 -3.82
C SER A 556 -41.14 7.11 -2.95
N ASP A 557 -40.52 6.07 -3.52
CA ASP A 557 -39.46 5.25 -2.93
C ASP A 557 -38.61 4.68 -4.06
N VAL A 558 -37.34 5.07 -4.13
CA VAL A 558 -36.43 4.64 -5.20
C VAL A 558 -36.04 3.16 -5.11
N ASN A 559 -36.43 2.45 -4.05
CA ASN A 559 -36.04 1.04 -3.82
C ASN A 559 -37.23 0.07 -3.90
N SER A 560 -38.45 0.53 -4.23
CA SER A 560 -39.60 -0.36 -4.44
C SER A 560 -39.56 -1.01 -5.83
N SER A 561 -40.26 -2.12 -6.00
CA SER A 561 -40.56 -2.69 -7.31
C SER A 561 -41.69 -1.96 -8.05
N ASP A 562 -42.32 -0.97 -7.42
CA ASP A 562 -43.49 -0.24 -7.95
C ASP A 562 -43.55 1.28 -7.59
N PRO A 563 -42.50 2.09 -7.83
CA PRO A 563 -42.44 3.48 -7.39
C PRO A 563 -43.43 4.40 -8.11
N MET A 564 -43.83 5.48 -7.44
CA MET A 564 -44.76 6.48 -7.98
C MET A 564 -44.06 7.80 -8.33
N LEU A 565 -44.26 8.30 -9.55
CA LEU A 565 -43.75 9.57 -10.09
C LEU A 565 -44.89 10.60 -10.22
N MET A 566 -44.76 11.80 -9.63
CA MET A 566 -45.75 12.89 -9.80
C MET A 566 -45.33 13.86 -10.91
N LEU A 567 -46.19 14.10 -11.90
CA LEU A 567 -45.90 14.89 -13.10
C LEU A 567 -46.22 16.38 -12.91
N ASP A 568 -45.30 17.12 -12.29
CA ASP A 568 -45.50 18.52 -11.89
C ASP A 568 -45.39 19.56 -13.03
N ARG A 569 -44.94 19.17 -14.24
CA ARG A 569 -44.75 20.04 -15.41
C ARG A 569 -45.14 19.36 -16.70
N SER A 570 -45.45 20.17 -17.73
CA SER A 570 -45.73 19.62 -19.06
C SER A 570 -44.44 19.28 -19.81
N GLY A 571 -44.27 18.03 -20.19
CA GLY A 571 -43.19 17.54 -21.05
C GLY A 571 -42.94 16.04 -20.84
N SER A 572 -41.72 15.61 -21.18
CA SER A 572 -41.27 14.23 -21.01
C SER A 572 -40.31 14.09 -19.82
N TYR A 573 -40.37 12.93 -19.18
CA TYR A 573 -39.55 12.49 -18.06
C TYR A 573 -38.92 11.13 -18.43
N ALA A 574 -37.63 10.95 -18.16
CA ALA A 574 -36.93 9.68 -18.34
C ALA A 574 -36.55 9.10 -16.96
N VAL A 575 -36.85 7.82 -16.74
CA VAL A 575 -36.57 7.12 -15.48
C VAL A 575 -35.92 5.77 -15.75
N GLN A 576 -34.87 5.45 -15.00
CA GLN A 576 -34.10 4.22 -15.09
C GLN A 576 -34.45 3.28 -13.93
N LEU A 577 -34.38 1.96 -14.18
CA LEU A 577 -34.36 0.89 -13.17
C LEU A 577 -33.03 0.11 -13.28
N VAL A 578 -32.46 -0.23 -12.13
CA VAL A 578 -31.48 -1.32 -11.96
C VAL A 578 -31.97 -2.24 -10.84
N VAL A 579 -31.74 -3.55 -10.95
CA VAL A 579 -31.99 -4.52 -9.88
C VAL A 579 -30.69 -5.21 -9.42
N ASN A 580 -30.66 -5.75 -8.21
CA ASN A 580 -29.48 -6.39 -7.63
C ASN A 580 -29.84 -7.64 -6.80
N ASP A 581 -29.16 -8.77 -7.05
CA ASP A 581 -29.38 -10.11 -6.44
C ASP A 581 -28.73 -10.30 -5.05
N GLY A 582 -28.14 -9.23 -4.50
CA GLY A 582 -27.28 -9.26 -3.30
C GLY A 582 -25.79 -9.39 -3.60
N LYS A 583 -25.40 -9.58 -4.87
CA LYS A 583 -24.02 -9.79 -5.36
C LYS A 583 -23.69 -8.92 -6.58
N ALA A 584 -24.67 -8.61 -7.43
CA ALA A 584 -24.55 -8.08 -8.78
C ALA A 584 -25.73 -7.21 -9.16
N ASP A 585 -25.44 -6.02 -9.70
CA ASP A 585 -26.41 -5.18 -10.41
C ASP A 585 -26.80 -5.81 -11.77
N SER A 586 -27.94 -5.39 -12.31
CA SER A 586 -28.36 -5.64 -13.69
C SER A 586 -27.88 -4.55 -14.66
N PRO A 587 -27.87 -4.80 -15.98
CA PRO A 587 -27.99 -3.73 -16.96
C PRO A 587 -29.21 -2.84 -16.65
N PRO A 588 -29.15 -1.52 -16.91
CA PRO A 588 -30.26 -0.63 -16.66
C PRO A 588 -31.37 -0.76 -17.72
N ASP A 589 -32.62 -0.71 -17.28
CA ASP A 589 -33.79 -0.59 -18.17
C ASP A 589 -34.49 0.77 -17.99
N MET A 590 -35.23 1.22 -19.01
CA MET A 590 -35.63 2.62 -19.19
C MET A 590 -37.13 2.80 -19.45
N VAL A 591 -37.83 3.33 -18.45
CA VAL A 591 -39.23 3.75 -18.56
C VAL A 591 -39.33 5.27 -18.75
N TYR A 592 -40.20 5.70 -19.65
CA TYR A 592 -40.36 7.11 -19.99
C TYR A 592 -41.83 7.51 -19.85
N VAL A 593 -42.06 8.66 -19.22
CA VAL A 593 -43.40 9.16 -18.90
C VAL A 593 -43.55 10.57 -19.46
N SER A 594 -44.66 10.86 -20.13
CA SER A 594 -44.88 12.20 -20.70
C SER A 594 -46.32 12.68 -20.52
N THR A 595 -46.47 13.95 -20.22
CA THR A 595 -47.79 14.61 -20.12
C THR A 595 -48.28 15.13 -21.46
N ILE A 596 -49.58 15.18 -21.68
CA ILE A 596 -50.19 16.02 -22.72
C ILE A 596 -49.84 17.50 -22.50
N HIS A 597 -49.51 18.21 -23.58
CA HIS A 597 -49.14 19.63 -23.53
C HIS A 597 -50.37 20.51 -23.75
N GLN A 598 -50.55 21.55 -22.92
CA GLN A 598 -51.52 22.61 -23.21
C GLN A 598 -50.91 23.60 -24.21
N ALA A 599 -51.68 23.96 -25.24
CA ALA A 599 -51.17 24.78 -26.35
C ALA A 599 -50.69 26.17 -25.89
N VAL A 600 -49.53 26.58 -26.41
CA VAL A 600 -48.91 27.89 -26.20
C VAL A 600 -48.65 28.52 -27.57
N ASP A 601 -48.78 29.84 -27.66
CA ASP A 601 -48.59 30.57 -28.93
C ASP A 601 -47.17 30.33 -29.51
N GLY A 602 -47.09 30.19 -30.84
CA GLY A 602 -45.88 29.76 -31.55
C GLY A 602 -45.67 28.24 -31.70
N LYS A 603 -46.47 27.39 -31.03
CA LYS A 603 -46.40 25.92 -31.17
C LYS A 603 -47.44 25.37 -32.15
N ARG A 604 -47.18 24.19 -32.73
CA ARG A 604 -48.13 23.46 -33.60
C ARG A 604 -48.28 22.02 -33.13
N ASN A 605 -49.50 21.58 -32.93
CA ASN A 605 -49.81 20.25 -32.38
C ASN A 605 -50.27 19.30 -33.48
N VAL A 606 -49.72 18.09 -33.49
CA VAL A 606 -50.06 17.01 -34.42
C VAL A 606 -50.66 15.85 -33.60
N PRO A 607 -51.83 15.30 -33.96
CA PRO A 607 -52.63 15.58 -35.16
C PRO A 607 -53.65 16.74 -35.00
N ALA A 608 -53.63 17.47 -33.89
CA ALA A 608 -54.74 18.32 -33.44
C ALA A 608 -54.96 19.61 -34.28
N ASP A 609 -53.88 20.33 -34.60
CA ASP A 609 -53.92 21.54 -35.44
C ASP A 609 -53.61 21.20 -36.91
N TYR A 610 -52.77 20.18 -37.13
CA TYR A 610 -52.33 19.69 -38.45
C TYR A 610 -52.44 18.17 -38.48
N PRO A 611 -53.07 17.55 -39.50
CA PRO A 611 -53.35 16.11 -39.51
C PRO A 611 -52.13 15.24 -39.82
N THR A 612 -50.99 15.83 -40.19
CA THR A 612 -49.73 15.14 -40.49
C THR A 612 -48.56 16.00 -39.98
N ILE A 613 -47.43 15.36 -39.68
CA ILE A 613 -46.22 16.02 -39.15
C ILE A 613 -45.63 16.97 -40.21
N GLN A 614 -45.59 16.55 -41.48
CA GLN A 614 -45.09 17.42 -42.56
C GLN A 614 -45.91 18.71 -42.69
N MET A 615 -47.25 18.63 -42.59
CA MET A 615 -48.11 19.82 -42.69
C MET A 615 -47.83 20.85 -41.56
N ALA A 616 -47.45 20.39 -40.36
CA ALA A 616 -47.06 21.27 -39.27
C ALA A 616 -45.70 21.95 -39.53
N ILE A 617 -44.73 21.20 -40.07
CA ILE A 617 -43.39 21.71 -40.44
C ILE A 617 -43.48 22.70 -41.60
N ASP A 618 -44.27 22.41 -42.64
CA ASP A 618 -44.49 23.31 -43.78
C ASP A 618 -45.00 24.67 -43.30
N ALA A 619 -45.99 24.66 -42.39
CA ALA A 619 -46.57 25.85 -41.76
C ALA A 619 -45.69 26.52 -40.69
N ALA A 620 -44.53 25.95 -40.35
CA ALA A 620 -43.64 26.46 -39.30
C ALA A 620 -42.78 27.64 -39.74
N ASN A 621 -42.58 28.60 -38.83
CA ASN A 621 -41.48 29.56 -38.91
C ASN A 621 -40.21 28.92 -38.34
N PRO A 622 -39.01 29.40 -38.72
CA PRO A 622 -37.77 28.95 -38.09
C PRO A 622 -37.72 29.34 -36.61
N GLY A 623 -37.66 28.36 -35.72
CA GLY A 623 -37.65 28.49 -34.27
C GLY A 623 -38.93 28.06 -33.55
N ASP A 624 -39.96 27.64 -34.28
CA ASP A 624 -41.22 27.15 -33.71
C ASP A 624 -41.09 25.68 -33.22
N ASP A 625 -41.90 25.29 -32.22
CA ASP A 625 -42.01 23.90 -31.75
C ASP A 625 -43.14 23.14 -32.50
N ILE A 626 -42.85 21.92 -32.94
CA ILE A 626 -43.80 20.95 -33.49
C ILE A 626 -43.99 19.84 -32.44
N ILE A 627 -45.16 19.80 -31.82
CA ILE A 627 -45.51 18.85 -30.76
C ILE A 627 -46.32 17.71 -31.36
N VAL A 628 -45.77 16.51 -31.40
CA VAL A 628 -46.42 15.32 -31.97
C VAL A 628 -46.91 14.41 -30.84
N GLN A 629 -48.20 14.12 -30.79
CA GLN A 629 -48.80 13.21 -29.82
C GLN A 629 -48.70 11.74 -30.29
N LYS A 630 -48.70 10.79 -29.35
CA LYS A 630 -48.66 9.33 -29.62
C LYS A 630 -49.59 8.92 -30.76
N GLY A 631 -49.02 8.18 -31.71
CA GLY A 631 -49.67 7.66 -32.90
C GLY A 631 -48.62 7.04 -33.82
N ILE A 632 -49.07 6.33 -34.87
CA ILE A 632 -48.18 5.85 -35.94
C ILE A 632 -48.38 6.76 -37.15
N TYR A 633 -47.29 7.38 -37.58
CA TYR A 633 -47.24 8.37 -38.66
C TYR A 633 -46.46 7.77 -39.83
N HIS A 634 -47.19 7.19 -40.78
CA HIS A 634 -46.65 6.65 -42.03
C HIS A 634 -46.26 7.81 -42.98
N GLU A 635 -45.25 8.59 -42.60
CA GLU A 635 -44.77 9.79 -43.28
C GLU A 635 -43.27 9.70 -43.57
N ASN A 636 -42.84 10.39 -44.63
CA ASN A 636 -41.42 10.67 -44.89
C ASN A 636 -41.22 12.18 -44.74
N ILE A 637 -40.62 12.58 -43.62
CA ILE A 637 -40.60 13.97 -43.14
C ILE A 637 -39.40 14.73 -43.70
N ILE A 638 -39.58 16.02 -44.00
CA ILE A 638 -38.54 16.95 -44.46
C ILE A 638 -38.54 18.20 -43.57
N ILE A 639 -37.44 18.37 -42.83
CA ILE A 639 -37.10 19.53 -42.01
C ILE A 639 -36.10 20.39 -42.81
N ASP A 640 -36.61 21.44 -43.46
CA ASP A 640 -35.88 22.38 -44.32
C ASP A 640 -35.52 23.72 -43.62
N LYS A 641 -35.85 23.83 -42.33
CA LYS A 641 -35.65 25.00 -41.47
C LYS A 641 -35.37 24.56 -40.03
N TYR A 642 -34.73 25.40 -39.21
CA TYR A 642 -34.53 25.07 -37.79
C TYR A 642 -35.87 25.13 -37.04
N ILE A 643 -36.32 24.00 -36.48
CA ILE A 643 -37.49 23.84 -35.60
C ILE A 643 -37.17 22.78 -34.52
N ASN A 644 -37.99 22.69 -33.48
CA ASN A 644 -37.93 21.56 -32.56
C ASN A 644 -39.08 20.60 -32.87
N LEU A 645 -38.76 19.34 -33.17
CA LEU A 645 -39.73 18.26 -33.33
C LEU A 645 -39.73 17.44 -32.03
N ILE A 646 -40.85 17.47 -31.29
CA ILE A 646 -40.95 16.96 -29.92
C ILE A 646 -42.11 15.95 -29.85
N GLY A 647 -41.77 14.70 -29.55
CA GLY A 647 -42.69 13.59 -29.39
C GLY A 647 -43.18 13.44 -27.95
N ILE A 648 -44.49 13.29 -27.79
CA ILE A 648 -45.19 13.09 -26.52
C ILE A 648 -45.86 11.71 -26.56
N GLY A 649 -45.42 10.80 -25.70
CA GLY A 649 -45.93 9.43 -25.61
C GLY A 649 -45.39 8.49 -26.70
N TRP A 650 -44.16 8.69 -27.18
CA TRP A 650 -43.53 7.87 -28.22
C TRP A 650 -44.34 7.74 -29.52
N PRO A 651 -44.67 8.85 -30.21
CA PRO A 651 -45.09 8.77 -31.61
C PRO A 651 -44.06 8.01 -32.45
N GLU A 652 -44.56 7.08 -33.26
CA GLU A 652 -43.79 6.31 -34.23
C GLU A 652 -43.85 7.00 -35.60
N ILE A 653 -42.70 7.31 -36.17
CA ILE A 653 -42.59 7.72 -37.58
C ILE A 653 -42.10 6.50 -38.36
N ASP A 654 -42.88 6.06 -39.34
CA ASP A 654 -42.61 4.89 -40.17
C ASP A 654 -42.44 5.28 -41.65
N GLY A 655 -41.23 5.07 -42.18
CA GLY A 655 -40.91 5.28 -43.59
C GLY A 655 -41.53 4.25 -44.56
N GLY A 656 -42.19 3.21 -44.03
CA GLY A 656 -42.90 2.19 -44.80
C GLY A 656 -42.03 1.04 -45.30
N SER A 657 -40.76 0.94 -44.86
CA SER A 657 -39.84 -0.16 -45.16
C SER A 657 -39.58 -0.42 -46.65
N ALA A 658 -39.70 0.61 -47.50
CA ALA A 658 -39.65 0.48 -48.96
C ALA A 658 -38.26 0.09 -49.51
N GLU A 659 -38.23 -0.53 -50.69
CA GLU A 659 -36.99 -0.70 -51.44
C GLU A 659 -36.48 0.65 -51.98
N GLY A 660 -35.18 0.89 -51.87
CA GLY A 660 -34.52 2.09 -52.41
C GLY A 660 -34.37 3.25 -51.43
N ASN A 661 -34.25 4.46 -51.98
CA ASN A 661 -33.79 5.69 -51.29
C ASN A 661 -34.90 6.42 -50.53
N VAL A 662 -35.60 5.72 -49.63
CA VAL A 662 -36.71 6.28 -48.83
C VAL A 662 -36.25 6.46 -47.38
N ASN A 663 -36.17 7.70 -46.91
CA ASN A 663 -35.80 8.04 -45.53
C ASN A 663 -36.96 8.63 -44.74
N THR A 664 -37.17 8.08 -43.54
CA THR A 664 -38.28 8.39 -42.65
C THR A 664 -38.26 9.86 -42.19
N VAL A 665 -37.08 10.39 -41.88
CA VAL A 665 -36.84 11.80 -41.56
C VAL A 665 -35.67 12.33 -42.38
N SER A 666 -35.79 13.55 -42.88
CA SER A 666 -34.80 14.28 -43.68
C SER A 666 -34.55 15.64 -43.04
N ILE A 667 -33.30 15.99 -42.78
CA ILE A 667 -32.88 17.24 -42.14
C ILE A 667 -31.85 17.91 -43.05
N ALA A 668 -32.25 19.01 -43.70
CA ALA A 668 -31.48 19.65 -44.76
C ALA A 668 -31.69 21.18 -44.77
N TYR A 669 -31.10 21.87 -43.80
CA TYR A 669 -31.16 23.33 -43.67
C TYR A 669 -29.80 23.95 -43.35
N LEU A 670 -29.55 25.14 -43.90
CA LEU A 670 -28.32 25.89 -43.69
C LEU A 670 -28.54 27.02 -42.69
N GLY A 671 -27.99 26.91 -41.48
CA GLY A 671 -28.09 27.95 -40.46
C GLY A 671 -27.22 27.71 -39.23
N GLU A 672 -26.94 28.77 -38.49
CA GLU A 672 -26.13 28.75 -37.25
C GLU A 672 -26.88 28.19 -36.03
N ARG A 673 -28.20 28.00 -36.13
CA ARG A 673 -29.05 27.49 -35.05
C ARG A 673 -29.43 26.04 -35.31
N ALA A 674 -29.19 25.18 -34.33
CA ALA A 674 -29.69 23.82 -34.29
C ALA A 674 -31.20 23.81 -34.02
N GLY A 675 -31.92 22.94 -34.74
CA GLY A 675 -33.22 22.40 -34.35
C GLY A 675 -33.06 21.03 -33.68
N LYS A 676 -34.09 20.58 -32.96
CA LYS A 676 -34.05 19.36 -32.14
C LYS A 676 -35.01 18.26 -32.64
N ILE A 677 -34.67 16.99 -32.42
CA ILE A 677 -35.61 15.85 -32.49
C ILE A 677 -35.54 15.07 -31.19
N GLU A 678 -36.66 14.92 -30.48
CA GLU A 678 -36.74 14.11 -29.26
C GLU A 678 -38.09 13.40 -29.07
N GLY A 679 -38.09 12.25 -28.38
CA GLY A 679 -39.29 11.54 -27.96
C GLY A 679 -39.97 10.68 -29.05
N PHE A 680 -39.26 10.31 -30.12
CA PHE A 680 -39.81 9.52 -31.23
C PHE A 680 -39.31 8.07 -31.24
N ILE A 681 -40.19 7.18 -31.71
CA ILE A 681 -39.76 5.93 -32.35
C ILE A 681 -39.57 6.24 -33.84
N VAL A 682 -38.42 5.89 -34.42
CA VAL A 682 -38.15 6.11 -35.86
C VAL A 682 -37.76 4.80 -36.53
N THR A 683 -38.60 4.35 -37.46
CA THR A 683 -38.50 3.05 -38.13
C THR A 683 -38.78 3.16 -39.63
N GLY A 684 -38.71 2.04 -40.35
CA GLY A 684 -39.13 1.93 -41.75
C GLY A 684 -38.17 2.53 -42.78
N GLY A 685 -36.96 2.96 -42.40
CA GLY A 685 -35.93 3.43 -43.33
C GLY A 685 -35.55 2.36 -44.37
N GLY A 686 -35.52 2.75 -45.65
CA GLY A 686 -35.34 1.84 -46.79
C GLY A 686 -33.92 1.25 -46.98
N LEU A 687 -33.75 0.46 -48.03
CA LEU A 687 -32.48 -0.25 -48.33
C LEU A 687 -31.46 0.52 -49.17
N GLY A 688 -31.81 1.67 -49.74
CA GLY A 688 -30.94 2.43 -50.64
C GLY A 688 -29.85 3.24 -49.92
N PRO A 689 -28.84 3.76 -50.64
CA PRO A 689 -27.80 4.66 -50.09
C PRO A 689 -28.30 5.90 -49.31
N ARG A 690 -29.57 6.26 -49.45
CA ARG A 690 -30.25 7.31 -48.66
C ARG A 690 -31.31 6.80 -47.69
N GLY A 691 -31.58 5.49 -47.58
CA GLY A 691 -32.72 4.90 -46.84
C GLY A 691 -32.62 4.93 -45.31
N HIS A 692 -32.27 6.07 -44.73
CA HIS A 692 -32.03 6.21 -43.29
C HIS A 692 -33.34 6.31 -42.49
N GLY A 693 -33.28 6.04 -41.19
CA GLY A 693 -34.32 6.49 -40.27
C GLY A 693 -34.30 8.02 -40.20
N ILE A 694 -33.19 8.59 -39.72
CA ILE A 694 -32.93 10.03 -39.70
C ILE A 694 -31.75 10.35 -40.63
N TYR A 695 -31.99 11.13 -41.68
CA TYR A 695 -30.98 11.58 -42.63
C TYR A 695 -30.64 13.05 -42.39
N VAL A 696 -29.37 13.36 -42.11
CA VAL A 696 -28.86 14.71 -41.91
C VAL A 696 -27.94 15.06 -43.07
N TRP A 697 -28.21 16.16 -43.78
CA TRP A 697 -27.38 16.65 -44.88
C TRP A 697 -26.99 18.12 -44.69
N ASP A 698 -25.68 18.41 -44.62
CA ASP A 698 -25.12 19.77 -44.48
C ASP A 698 -25.79 20.61 -43.36
N SER A 699 -26.26 19.94 -42.30
CA SER A 699 -27.07 20.51 -41.20
C SER A 699 -26.51 20.08 -39.84
N SER A 700 -26.80 20.83 -38.77
CA SER A 700 -26.39 20.50 -37.39
C SER A 700 -27.56 20.45 -36.41
N PRO A 701 -28.37 19.37 -36.39
CA PRO A 701 -29.44 19.17 -35.42
C PRO A 701 -28.95 18.58 -34.08
N GLU A 702 -29.79 18.67 -33.05
CA GLU A 702 -29.68 17.88 -31.81
C GLU A 702 -30.68 16.72 -31.85
N ILE A 703 -30.20 15.47 -31.78
CA ILE A 703 -31.02 14.26 -31.83
C ILE A 703 -30.87 13.53 -30.49
N THR A 704 -31.91 13.53 -29.66
CA THR A 704 -31.80 13.03 -28.29
C THR A 704 -33.09 12.43 -27.74
N ASN A 705 -33.00 11.46 -26.84
CA ASN A 705 -34.17 10.76 -26.26
C ASN A 705 -35.08 10.11 -27.34
N ASN A 706 -34.49 9.43 -28.34
CA ASN A 706 -35.22 8.70 -29.38
C ASN A 706 -34.94 7.19 -29.32
N LYS A 707 -35.92 6.37 -29.72
CA LYS A 707 -35.75 4.94 -30.06
C LYS A 707 -35.63 4.82 -31.58
N VAL A 708 -34.48 4.39 -32.12
CA VAL A 708 -34.25 4.31 -33.57
C VAL A 708 -33.96 2.85 -33.94
N THR A 709 -34.92 2.19 -34.60
CA THR A 709 -34.92 0.73 -34.76
C THR A 709 -35.60 0.27 -36.05
N GLY A 710 -35.28 -0.93 -36.53
CA GLY A 710 -35.89 -1.54 -37.73
C GLY A 710 -35.48 -0.91 -39.08
N ASN A 711 -34.57 0.06 -39.09
CA ASN A 711 -34.15 0.77 -40.30
C ASN A 711 -33.12 -0.05 -41.09
N ARG A 712 -33.31 -0.19 -42.40
CA ARG A 712 -32.56 -1.17 -43.22
C ARG A 712 -31.22 -0.67 -43.75
N HIS A 713 -30.95 0.64 -43.65
CA HIS A 713 -29.65 1.27 -43.90
C HIS A 713 -29.05 1.76 -42.57
N ASN A 714 -28.36 2.91 -42.52
CA ASN A 714 -28.00 3.53 -41.24
C ASN A 714 -29.22 4.18 -40.58
N SER A 715 -29.44 3.90 -39.30
CA SER A 715 -30.57 4.42 -38.52
C SER A 715 -30.51 5.95 -38.42
N ILE A 716 -29.33 6.51 -38.12
CA ILE A 716 -29.01 7.93 -38.23
C ILE A 716 -27.83 8.08 -39.19
N GLY A 717 -27.99 8.87 -40.25
CA GLY A 717 -26.93 9.11 -41.25
C GLY A 717 -26.60 10.58 -41.40
N ILE A 718 -25.36 10.96 -41.10
CA ILE A 718 -24.86 12.34 -41.15
C ILE A 718 -23.93 12.50 -42.35
N HIS A 719 -24.23 13.44 -43.24
CA HIS A 719 -23.49 13.63 -44.49
C HIS A 719 -23.33 15.13 -44.80
N GLY A 720 -22.27 15.48 -45.52
CA GLY A 720 -21.95 16.88 -45.82
C GLY A 720 -20.82 17.42 -44.96
N LYS A 721 -20.48 18.70 -45.12
CA LYS A 721 -19.18 19.25 -44.71
C LYS A 721 -19.07 19.45 -43.19
N ALA A 722 -17.88 19.27 -42.64
CA ALA A 722 -17.59 19.45 -41.21
C ALA A 722 -18.01 20.84 -40.69
N ALA A 723 -17.84 21.91 -41.48
CA ALA A 723 -18.25 23.26 -41.09
C ALA A 723 -19.78 23.45 -40.97
N GLN A 724 -20.58 22.50 -41.44
CA GLN A 724 -22.04 22.57 -41.51
C GLN A 724 -22.71 21.46 -40.67
N THR A 725 -21.99 20.37 -40.42
CA THR A 725 -22.39 19.24 -39.57
C THR A 725 -21.70 19.23 -38.20
N GLY A 726 -20.70 20.10 -37.97
CA GLY A 726 -19.82 20.15 -36.80
C GLY A 726 -20.49 20.37 -35.44
N ASN A 727 -21.72 20.88 -35.44
CA ASN A 727 -22.53 21.10 -34.25
C ASN A 727 -23.67 20.07 -34.11
N THR A 728 -23.71 19.03 -34.96
CA THR A 728 -24.65 17.92 -34.82
C THR A 728 -24.38 17.21 -33.51
N LYS A 729 -25.40 17.06 -32.65
CA LYS A 729 -25.30 16.24 -31.44
C LYS A 729 -26.23 15.05 -31.55
N ILE A 730 -25.76 13.88 -31.12
CA ILE A 730 -26.57 12.66 -31.03
C ILE A 730 -26.31 12.06 -29.65
N HIS A 731 -27.28 12.13 -28.74
CA HIS A 731 -27.08 11.67 -27.37
C HIS A 731 -28.35 11.19 -26.64
N ASN A 732 -28.21 10.30 -25.68
CA ASN A 732 -29.32 9.73 -24.90
C ASN A 732 -30.34 8.99 -25.79
N ASN A 733 -29.91 8.38 -26.90
CA ASN A 733 -30.78 7.58 -27.78
C ASN A 733 -30.53 6.08 -27.59
N LEU A 734 -31.58 5.29 -27.83
CA LEU A 734 -31.51 3.83 -27.95
C LEU A 734 -31.54 3.45 -29.43
N ILE A 735 -30.46 2.83 -29.94
CA ILE A 735 -30.25 2.61 -31.36
C ILE A 735 -29.95 1.13 -31.62
N TYR A 736 -30.96 0.37 -32.06
CA TYR A 736 -30.88 -1.09 -32.10
C TYR A 736 -31.67 -1.76 -33.22
N ASP A 737 -31.27 -2.96 -33.60
CA ASP A 737 -31.89 -3.78 -34.67
C ASP A 737 -32.01 -3.04 -36.02
N ASN A 738 -31.01 -2.21 -36.35
CA ASN A 738 -30.87 -1.57 -37.66
C ASN A 738 -29.76 -2.24 -38.49
N GLY A 739 -29.71 -1.93 -39.79
CA GLY A 739 -28.58 -2.30 -40.65
C GLY A 739 -27.25 -1.72 -40.14
N VAL A 740 -27.24 -0.42 -39.86
CA VAL A 740 -26.15 0.31 -39.17
C VAL A 740 -26.78 1.22 -38.12
N GLY A 741 -26.14 1.41 -36.96
CA GLY A 741 -26.61 2.35 -35.94
C GLY A 741 -26.48 3.80 -36.40
N ILE A 742 -25.30 4.41 -36.22
CA ILE A 742 -25.00 5.78 -36.67
C ILE A 742 -23.94 5.73 -37.78
N GLY A 743 -24.16 6.44 -38.89
CA GLY A 743 -23.24 6.50 -40.03
C GLY A 743 -22.84 7.93 -40.42
N ASN A 744 -21.59 8.30 -40.15
CA ASN A 744 -20.99 9.57 -40.60
C ASN A 744 -20.35 9.39 -41.99
N GLY A 745 -20.65 10.29 -42.92
CA GLY A 745 -20.17 10.26 -44.30
C GLY A 745 -19.75 11.63 -44.85
N LEU A 746 -18.99 11.62 -45.95
CA LEU A 746 -18.79 12.77 -46.85
C LEU A 746 -18.26 14.06 -46.18
N GLY A 747 -17.32 13.92 -45.25
CA GLY A 747 -16.66 15.04 -44.59
C GLY A 747 -17.35 15.53 -43.31
N SER A 748 -18.28 14.76 -42.74
CA SER A 748 -19.08 15.18 -41.57
C SER A 748 -18.35 15.06 -40.22
N ASN A 749 -18.82 15.81 -39.23
CA ASN A 749 -18.23 15.88 -37.88
C ASN A 749 -19.33 15.97 -36.80
N ALA A 750 -20.08 14.88 -36.59
CA ALA A 750 -21.05 14.82 -35.49
C ALA A 750 -20.35 14.58 -34.13
N HIS A 751 -20.99 15.05 -33.06
CA HIS A 751 -20.67 14.67 -31.68
C HIS A 751 -21.70 13.66 -31.19
N ILE A 752 -21.24 12.45 -30.90
CA ILE A 752 -22.05 11.27 -30.58
C ILE A 752 -21.66 10.84 -29.17
N TYR A 753 -22.54 11.03 -28.18
CA TYR A 753 -22.23 10.74 -26.78
C TYR A 753 -23.41 10.18 -25.99
N ASN A 754 -23.18 9.40 -24.93
CA ASN A 754 -24.24 8.86 -24.07
C ASN A 754 -25.37 8.11 -24.82
N ASN A 755 -25.08 7.40 -25.90
CA ASN A 755 -26.08 6.54 -26.57
C ASN A 755 -25.86 5.07 -26.19
N GLN A 756 -26.94 4.28 -26.18
CA GLN A 756 -26.88 2.83 -26.20
C GLN A 756 -27.09 2.35 -27.63
N ILE A 757 -26.07 1.71 -28.22
CA ILE A 757 -26.04 1.37 -29.64
C ILE A 757 -25.75 -0.13 -29.79
N TYR A 758 -26.80 -0.94 -29.94
CA TYR A 758 -26.68 -2.40 -29.79
C TYR A 758 -27.40 -3.23 -30.84
N ASN A 759 -26.97 -4.49 -31.03
CA ASN A 759 -27.54 -5.46 -31.97
C ASN A 759 -27.63 -4.99 -33.45
N ASN A 760 -26.96 -3.91 -33.86
CA ASN A 760 -27.02 -3.44 -35.24
C ASN A 760 -26.20 -4.37 -36.16
N HIS A 761 -26.79 -4.73 -37.30
CA HIS A 761 -26.40 -5.90 -38.09
C HIS A 761 -25.02 -5.78 -38.76
N ILE A 762 -24.49 -4.57 -38.95
CA ILE A 762 -23.22 -4.32 -39.67
C ILE A 762 -22.23 -3.51 -38.81
N VAL A 763 -22.63 -2.34 -38.29
CA VAL A 763 -21.79 -1.55 -37.37
C VAL A 763 -22.66 -0.67 -36.45
N GLY A 764 -22.24 -0.50 -35.19
CA GLY A 764 -22.83 0.44 -34.23
C GLY A 764 -22.59 1.89 -34.66
N VAL A 765 -21.32 2.34 -34.71
CA VAL A 765 -20.95 3.67 -35.22
C VAL A 765 -19.96 3.59 -36.37
N GLY A 766 -20.39 3.93 -37.58
CA GLY A 766 -19.58 3.98 -38.80
C GLY A 766 -19.12 5.40 -39.17
N SER A 767 -17.91 5.52 -39.73
CA SER A 767 -17.32 6.78 -40.23
C SER A 767 -16.70 6.59 -41.62
N ARG A 768 -16.96 7.51 -42.56
CA ARG A 768 -16.36 7.46 -43.90
C ARG A 768 -16.25 8.76 -44.68
N GLY A 769 -15.40 8.75 -45.70
CA GLY A 769 -15.29 9.73 -46.77
C GLY A 769 -14.89 11.12 -46.28
N GLY A 770 -13.81 11.22 -45.50
CA GLY A 770 -13.35 12.48 -44.90
C GLY A 770 -14.00 12.84 -43.56
N ALA A 771 -14.89 11.99 -43.03
CA ALA A 771 -15.57 12.25 -41.76
C ALA A 771 -14.61 12.18 -40.56
N ILE A 772 -14.84 13.04 -39.57
CA ILE A 772 -14.00 13.21 -38.36
C ILE A 772 -14.84 13.32 -37.06
N PRO A 773 -15.85 12.46 -36.83
CA PRO A 773 -16.76 12.60 -35.71
C PRO A 773 -16.07 12.35 -34.36
N ARG A 774 -16.65 12.96 -33.32
CA ARG A 774 -16.35 12.68 -31.91
C ARG A 774 -17.33 11.66 -31.38
N ILE A 775 -16.83 10.51 -30.93
CA ILE A 775 -17.60 9.38 -30.42
C ILE A 775 -17.16 9.23 -28.96
N GLU A 776 -17.97 9.75 -28.03
CA GLU A 776 -17.55 10.03 -26.65
C GLU A 776 -18.51 9.43 -25.60
N GLY A 777 -18.07 8.47 -24.77
CA GLY A 777 -18.89 7.97 -23.65
C GLY A 777 -20.18 7.24 -24.03
N ASN A 778 -20.19 6.46 -25.10
CA ASN A 778 -21.32 5.61 -25.51
C ASN A 778 -21.15 4.16 -25.05
N ALA A 779 -22.26 3.44 -24.89
CA ALA A 779 -22.28 1.97 -24.72
C ALA A 779 -22.63 1.31 -26.07
N ILE A 780 -21.73 0.47 -26.59
CA ILE A 780 -21.79 -0.06 -27.96
C ILE A 780 -21.57 -1.58 -27.96
N TYR A 781 -22.64 -2.37 -28.08
CA TYR A 781 -22.56 -3.82 -27.81
C TYR A 781 -23.42 -4.75 -28.69
N GLY A 782 -23.02 -6.02 -28.83
CA GLY A 782 -23.77 -7.01 -29.63
C GLY A 782 -23.85 -6.71 -31.14
N ASN A 783 -23.18 -5.67 -31.65
CA ASN A 783 -23.15 -5.34 -33.07
C ASN A 783 -22.14 -6.24 -33.80
N HIS A 784 -22.21 -6.33 -35.14
CA HIS A 784 -21.14 -7.00 -35.90
C HIS A 784 -19.81 -6.22 -35.83
N ILE A 785 -19.84 -4.89 -35.79
CA ILE A 785 -18.68 -4.05 -35.48
C ILE A 785 -19.15 -2.99 -34.48
N GLY A 786 -18.43 -2.74 -33.40
CA GLY A 786 -18.77 -1.65 -32.48
C GLY A 786 -18.57 -0.29 -33.15
N VAL A 787 -17.31 0.07 -33.42
CA VAL A 787 -16.94 1.31 -34.14
C VAL A 787 -16.12 0.99 -35.39
N GLY A 788 -16.53 1.54 -36.54
CA GLY A 788 -15.92 1.25 -37.85
C GLY A 788 -15.50 2.51 -38.62
N ALA A 789 -14.32 2.49 -39.25
CA ALA A 789 -13.85 3.57 -40.12
C ALA A 789 -13.28 3.05 -41.45
N ARG A 790 -13.65 3.67 -42.57
CA ARG A 790 -13.17 3.36 -43.94
C ARG A 790 -13.30 4.58 -44.85
N GLU A 791 -12.61 4.63 -46.01
CA GLU A 791 -12.62 5.77 -46.95
C GLU A 791 -12.13 7.07 -46.24
N PRO A 792 -10.85 7.49 -46.40
CA PRO A 792 -10.05 8.22 -45.39
C PRO A 792 -10.86 9.07 -44.38
N ALA A 793 -11.04 8.54 -43.17
CA ALA A 793 -11.83 9.13 -42.09
C ALA A 793 -11.07 9.00 -40.77
N SER A 794 -11.10 10.06 -39.95
CA SER A 794 -10.32 10.17 -38.70
C SER A 794 -11.25 10.43 -37.51
N PRO A 795 -12.02 9.44 -37.05
CA PRO A 795 -12.83 9.58 -35.85
C PRO A 795 -11.95 9.76 -34.60
N ARG A 796 -12.50 10.46 -33.60
CA ARG A 796 -11.96 10.56 -32.24
C ARG A 796 -12.88 9.75 -31.34
N ILE A 797 -12.36 8.68 -30.75
CA ILE A 797 -13.10 7.67 -30.00
C ILE A 797 -12.62 7.74 -28.55
N LYS A 798 -13.43 8.31 -27.64
CA LYS A 798 -13.05 8.54 -26.23
C LYS A 798 -14.08 8.07 -25.21
N GLY A 799 -13.68 7.50 -24.08
CA GLY A 799 -14.59 7.23 -22.96
C GLY A 799 -15.62 6.11 -23.16
N ASN A 800 -15.68 5.47 -24.33
CA ASN A 800 -16.75 4.53 -24.69
C ASN A 800 -16.55 3.14 -24.05
N GLN A 801 -17.66 2.44 -23.84
CA GLN A 801 -17.70 1.02 -23.47
C GLN A 801 -18.13 0.22 -24.71
N ILE A 802 -17.26 -0.67 -25.20
CA ILE A 802 -17.39 -1.37 -26.48
C ILE A 802 -17.23 -2.87 -26.25
N PHE A 803 -18.34 -3.57 -26.04
CA PHE A 803 -18.34 -4.94 -25.52
C PHE A 803 -19.25 -5.92 -26.27
N ASP A 804 -19.00 -7.22 -26.17
CA ASP A 804 -19.83 -8.29 -26.77
C ASP A 804 -20.12 -8.18 -28.29
N ASN A 805 -19.40 -7.34 -29.04
CA ASN A 805 -19.53 -7.24 -30.50
C ASN A 805 -18.78 -8.41 -31.17
N VAL A 806 -18.93 -8.59 -32.49
CA VAL A 806 -18.03 -9.50 -33.24
C VAL A 806 -16.62 -8.88 -33.36
N PHE A 807 -16.54 -7.61 -33.74
CA PHE A 807 -15.33 -6.79 -33.67
C PHE A 807 -15.60 -5.53 -32.83
N GLY A 808 -14.68 -5.13 -31.95
CA GLY A 808 -14.79 -3.90 -31.16
C GLY A 808 -14.61 -2.64 -32.03
N ILE A 809 -13.36 -2.25 -32.27
CA ILE A 809 -13.00 -1.13 -33.16
C ILE A 809 -12.30 -1.68 -34.41
N THR A 810 -12.76 -1.29 -35.61
CA THR A 810 -12.17 -1.72 -36.89
C THR A 810 -11.94 -0.54 -37.84
N ILE A 811 -10.68 -0.24 -38.13
CA ILE A 811 -10.25 0.88 -39.00
C ILE A 811 -9.59 0.27 -40.26
N SER A 812 -10.22 0.35 -41.43
CA SER A 812 -9.81 -0.39 -42.64
C SER A 812 -10.16 0.30 -43.97
N PRO A 813 -9.24 0.40 -44.97
CA PRO A 813 -9.49 1.12 -46.21
C PRO A 813 -10.10 0.20 -47.29
N LEU A 814 -11.43 0.09 -47.33
CA LEU A 814 -12.14 -0.45 -48.52
C LEU A 814 -12.11 0.53 -49.73
N SER A 815 -11.04 1.33 -49.86
CA SER A 815 -10.88 2.37 -50.87
C SER A 815 -9.46 2.36 -51.43
N THR A 816 -9.32 2.02 -52.72
CA THR A 816 -8.07 2.02 -53.49
C THR A 816 -7.60 3.44 -53.88
N MET A 817 -7.97 4.47 -53.11
CA MET A 817 -7.68 5.86 -53.39
C MET A 817 -6.42 6.33 -52.65
N GLU A 818 -5.43 6.79 -53.42
CA GLU A 818 -4.22 7.38 -52.86
C GLU A 818 -4.46 8.78 -52.29
N ILE A 819 -3.88 9.00 -51.10
CA ILE A 819 -3.50 10.31 -50.54
C ILE A 819 -4.65 11.29 -50.24
N PHE A 820 -5.02 11.34 -48.95
CA PHE A 820 -5.44 12.58 -48.28
C PHE A 820 -4.65 12.73 -46.98
N ALA A 821 -4.27 13.96 -46.64
CA ALA A 821 -3.68 14.28 -45.34
C ALA A 821 -4.79 14.43 -44.29
N GLY A 822 -5.25 13.32 -43.72
CA GLY A 822 -6.23 13.30 -42.64
C GLY A 822 -5.60 13.57 -41.27
N GLU A 823 -6.42 14.01 -40.31
CA GLU A 823 -6.00 14.09 -38.89
C GLU A 823 -5.59 12.71 -38.36
N ASP A 824 -4.81 12.70 -37.27
CA ASP A 824 -4.47 11.46 -36.55
C ASP A 824 -5.76 10.83 -35.97
N ILE A 825 -5.93 9.51 -36.12
CA ILE A 825 -7.03 8.76 -35.50
C ILE A 825 -6.71 8.61 -34.01
N VAL A 826 -7.66 8.94 -33.14
CA VAL A 826 -7.45 8.90 -31.68
C VAL A 826 -8.43 7.90 -31.05
N ILE A 827 -7.88 6.92 -30.34
CA ILE A 827 -8.59 5.93 -29.54
C ILE A 827 -8.08 6.11 -28.10
N GLU A 828 -8.78 6.89 -27.30
CA GLU A 828 -8.32 7.34 -25.99
C GLU A 828 -9.28 6.93 -24.87
N ASN A 829 -8.81 6.32 -23.78
CA ASN A 829 -9.64 6.07 -22.61
C ASN A 829 -10.96 5.33 -22.94
N ASN A 830 -10.92 4.22 -23.68
CA ASN A 830 -12.08 3.36 -23.95
C ASN A 830 -11.92 1.99 -23.27
N LEU A 831 -13.05 1.37 -22.94
CA LEU A 831 -13.14 0.00 -22.43
C LEU A 831 -13.60 -0.91 -23.56
N ILE A 832 -12.76 -1.86 -23.98
CA ILE A 832 -12.96 -2.64 -25.22
C ILE A 832 -12.81 -4.14 -24.90
N ILE A 833 -13.92 -4.79 -24.57
CA ILE A 833 -13.90 -6.08 -23.85
C ILE A 833 -14.82 -7.15 -24.43
N ASN A 834 -14.54 -8.43 -24.18
CA ASN A 834 -15.42 -9.56 -24.53
C ASN A 834 -15.78 -9.70 -26.03
N ASN A 835 -15.24 -8.86 -26.93
CA ASN A 835 -15.61 -8.89 -28.35
C ASN A 835 -15.11 -10.21 -28.96
N SER A 836 -16.00 -10.93 -29.64
CA SER A 836 -15.80 -12.36 -29.91
C SER A 836 -14.68 -12.69 -30.91
N GLN A 837 -14.16 -11.70 -31.65
CA GLN A 837 -12.93 -11.79 -32.47
C GLN A 837 -11.84 -10.77 -32.06
N ARG A 838 -11.93 -9.49 -32.44
CA ARG A 838 -10.83 -8.51 -32.19
C ARG A 838 -11.29 -7.32 -31.36
N GLY A 839 -10.46 -6.89 -30.41
CA GLY A 839 -10.65 -5.65 -29.65
C GLY A 839 -10.48 -4.42 -30.56
N ILE A 840 -9.26 -4.18 -31.03
CA ILE A 840 -8.90 -3.15 -32.03
C ILE A 840 -8.25 -3.82 -33.24
N SER A 841 -8.70 -3.51 -34.47
CA SER A 841 -8.11 -3.97 -35.72
C SER A 841 -7.86 -2.80 -36.67
N ILE A 842 -6.60 -2.56 -37.05
CA ILE A 842 -6.16 -1.43 -37.89
C ILE A 842 -5.34 -1.97 -39.06
N THR A 843 -5.91 -1.96 -40.27
CA THR A 843 -5.36 -2.74 -41.39
C THR A 843 -4.28 -1.97 -42.17
N SER A 844 -4.66 -0.88 -42.85
CA SER A 844 -3.75 -0.08 -43.68
C SER A 844 -4.17 1.39 -43.78
N PHE A 845 -3.21 2.30 -43.62
CA PHE A 845 -3.38 3.74 -43.81
C PHE A 845 -2.16 4.35 -44.49
N ASN A 846 -2.31 5.59 -44.95
CA ASN A 846 -1.26 6.37 -45.59
C ASN A 846 -1.31 7.79 -45.00
N LEU A 847 -0.15 8.33 -44.61
CA LEU A 847 0.09 9.65 -44.00
C LEU A 847 -0.44 9.92 -42.57
N SER A 848 -1.62 9.44 -42.16
CA SER A 848 -2.13 9.66 -40.79
C SER A 848 -1.48 8.71 -39.76
N LYS A 849 -1.38 9.13 -38.50
CA LYS A 849 -1.06 8.24 -37.37
C LYS A 849 -2.33 7.65 -36.76
N VAL A 850 -2.15 6.60 -35.96
CA VAL A 850 -3.14 6.15 -34.98
C VAL A 850 -2.55 6.28 -33.58
N ILE A 851 -3.31 6.88 -32.68
CA ILE A 851 -2.93 7.17 -31.29
C ILE A 851 -3.87 6.37 -30.40
N ILE A 852 -3.33 5.42 -29.63
CA ILE A 852 -4.07 4.51 -28.76
C ILE A 852 -3.57 4.76 -27.34
N LEU A 853 -4.37 5.43 -26.51
CA LEU A 853 -3.95 5.94 -25.19
C LEU A 853 -4.93 5.51 -24.09
N ASN A 854 -4.43 5.06 -22.94
CA ASN A 854 -5.26 4.85 -21.74
C ASN A 854 -6.47 3.92 -21.92
N ASN A 855 -6.47 2.99 -22.88
CA ASN A 855 -7.59 2.05 -23.07
C ASN A 855 -7.39 0.79 -22.20
N THR A 856 -8.50 0.20 -21.73
CA THR A 856 -8.51 -1.17 -21.20
C THR A 856 -9.09 -2.10 -22.26
N ILE A 857 -8.33 -3.13 -22.66
CA ILE A 857 -8.62 -4.02 -23.77
C ILE A 857 -8.52 -5.47 -23.27
N ASP A 858 -9.65 -6.04 -22.86
CA ASP A 858 -9.71 -7.26 -22.06
C ASP A 858 -10.52 -8.38 -22.71
N SER A 859 -10.11 -9.64 -22.52
CA SER A 859 -10.95 -10.82 -22.78
C SER A 859 -11.53 -10.92 -24.22
N ASN A 860 -10.91 -10.30 -25.23
CA ASN A 860 -11.36 -10.42 -26.62
C ASN A 860 -10.89 -11.76 -27.24
N ASN A 861 -11.46 -12.12 -28.41
CA ASN A 861 -11.13 -13.32 -29.19
C ASN A 861 -11.62 -14.67 -28.59
N GLN A 862 -12.83 -14.69 -28.01
CA GLN A 862 -13.36 -15.87 -27.32
C GLN A 862 -13.71 -17.08 -28.23
N ARG A 863 -13.67 -16.94 -29.56
CA ARG A 863 -13.88 -18.05 -30.53
C ARG A 863 -12.57 -18.46 -31.20
N ALA A 864 -12.14 -19.70 -30.98
CA ALA A 864 -10.82 -20.22 -31.38
C ALA A 864 -10.63 -20.49 -32.90
N TRP A 865 -11.30 -19.74 -33.77
CA TRP A 865 -11.22 -19.87 -35.23
C TRP A 865 -10.91 -18.49 -35.85
N GLU A 866 -9.72 -18.38 -36.43
CA GLU A 866 -9.20 -17.26 -37.26
C GLU A 866 -8.83 -15.92 -36.56
N GLN A 867 -7.54 -15.81 -36.21
CA GLN A 867 -6.71 -14.59 -36.36
C GLN A 867 -7.27 -13.37 -35.60
N GLY A 868 -7.38 -13.48 -34.28
CA GLY A 868 -7.89 -12.41 -33.40
C GLY A 868 -6.84 -11.79 -32.47
N GLY A 869 -7.30 -11.08 -31.45
CA GLY A 869 -6.43 -10.45 -30.43
C GLY A 869 -6.95 -9.13 -29.86
N GLY A 870 -6.18 -8.58 -28.90
CA GLY A 870 -6.45 -7.30 -28.25
C GLY A 870 -6.29 -6.12 -29.22
N VAL A 871 -5.07 -5.89 -29.72
CA VAL A 871 -4.76 -4.84 -30.71
C VAL A 871 -4.00 -5.47 -31.89
N LEU A 872 -4.56 -5.36 -33.11
CA LEU A 872 -4.03 -5.99 -34.32
C LEU A 872 -3.76 -4.97 -35.44
N PHE A 873 -2.52 -4.95 -35.93
CA PHE A 873 -2.06 -4.11 -37.05
C PHE A 873 -1.72 -4.92 -38.30
N GLY A 874 -1.89 -4.32 -39.49
CA GLY A 874 -1.27 -4.79 -40.75
C GLY A 874 -1.96 -5.95 -41.47
N TRP A 875 -2.92 -6.63 -40.85
CA TRP A 875 -3.68 -7.72 -41.48
C TRP A 875 -4.96 -7.21 -42.17
N PRO A 876 -5.33 -7.66 -43.39
CA PRO A 876 -4.61 -8.58 -44.29
C PRO A 876 -3.68 -7.84 -45.27
N HIS A 877 -3.45 -6.53 -45.09
CA HIS A 877 -2.74 -5.66 -46.04
C HIS A 877 -1.76 -4.72 -45.31
N ALA A 878 -0.47 -4.82 -45.62
CA ALA A 878 0.56 -3.97 -45.00
C ALA A 878 0.43 -2.49 -45.44
N GLY A 879 0.00 -1.62 -44.53
CA GLY A 879 -0.04 -0.16 -44.71
C GLY A 879 1.15 0.57 -44.09
N LYS A 880 1.40 1.80 -44.57
CA LYS A 880 2.46 2.68 -44.05
C LYS A 880 1.87 3.78 -43.16
N PHE A 881 1.66 3.43 -41.90
CA PHE A 881 1.26 4.36 -40.85
C PHE A 881 2.11 4.17 -39.60
N THR A 882 2.07 5.17 -38.71
CA THR A 882 2.65 5.07 -37.36
C THR A 882 1.52 4.82 -36.36
N ALA A 883 1.68 3.82 -35.51
CA ALA A 883 0.84 3.63 -34.34
C ALA A 883 1.61 4.06 -33.09
N ILE A 884 0.97 4.77 -32.18
CA ILE A 884 1.50 5.11 -30.86
C ILE A 884 0.58 4.44 -29.83
N LEU A 885 1.16 3.59 -28.98
CA LEU A 885 0.48 2.91 -27.88
C LEU A 885 1.18 3.31 -26.59
N GLU A 886 0.49 4.10 -25.75
CA GLU A 886 0.94 4.44 -24.40
C GLU A 886 -0.21 4.27 -23.39
N ASN A 887 0.12 3.90 -22.16
CA ASN A 887 -0.78 3.82 -21.01
C ASN A 887 -1.94 2.83 -21.16
N ASN A 888 -1.93 1.90 -22.12
CA ASN A 888 -3.03 0.93 -22.29
C ASN A 888 -2.84 -0.28 -21.37
N ILE A 889 -3.94 -0.88 -20.91
CA ILE A 889 -3.94 -2.22 -20.31
C ILE A 889 -4.55 -3.18 -21.33
N ILE A 890 -3.83 -4.23 -21.70
CA ILE A 890 -4.18 -5.17 -22.76
C ILE A 890 -3.99 -6.59 -22.21
N THR A 891 -5.08 -7.26 -21.84
CA THR A 891 -5.00 -8.48 -21.03
C THR A 891 -6.07 -9.52 -21.38
N ASN A 892 -5.82 -10.80 -21.04
CA ASN A 892 -6.72 -11.93 -21.25
C ASN A 892 -7.22 -12.15 -22.71
N ASN A 893 -6.63 -11.48 -23.70
CA ASN A 893 -7.02 -11.62 -25.10
C ASN A 893 -6.39 -12.88 -25.70
N ARG A 894 -7.17 -13.65 -26.46
CA ARG A 894 -6.64 -14.85 -27.13
C ARG A 894 -5.85 -14.51 -28.39
N GLU A 895 -4.94 -15.40 -28.75
CA GLU A 895 -3.94 -15.31 -29.82
C GLU A 895 -2.84 -14.25 -29.63
N PHE A 896 -3.18 -12.96 -29.47
CA PHE A 896 -2.23 -11.88 -29.23
C PHE A 896 -2.79 -10.74 -28.35
N GLY A 897 -1.95 -10.18 -27.48
CA GLY A 897 -2.16 -8.87 -26.86
C GLY A 897 -1.98 -7.74 -27.88
N ILE A 898 -0.73 -7.54 -28.37
CA ILE A 898 -0.41 -6.63 -29.47
C ILE A 898 0.23 -7.41 -30.64
N GLY A 899 -0.43 -7.42 -31.80
CA GLY A 899 0.04 -8.10 -33.02
C GLY A 899 0.33 -7.13 -34.17
N ASN A 900 1.47 -7.28 -34.86
CA ASN A 900 1.83 -6.51 -36.06
C ASN A 900 2.13 -7.44 -37.25
N TYR A 901 1.18 -7.58 -38.17
CA TYR A 901 1.31 -8.47 -39.32
C TYR A 901 2.08 -7.83 -40.48
N THR A 902 3.28 -8.34 -40.74
CA THR A 902 3.97 -8.20 -42.02
C THR A 902 3.53 -9.32 -42.95
N GLY A 903 2.89 -8.98 -44.08
CA GLY A 903 2.13 -9.93 -44.91
C GLY A 903 2.93 -11.05 -45.58
N THR A 904 2.22 -12.11 -45.98
CA THR A 904 2.75 -13.37 -46.52
C THR A 904 3.37 -13.23 -47.92
N GLU A 905 4.63 -13.67 -48.07
CA GLU A 905 5.44 -13.98 -49.28
C GLU A 905 5.50 -13.00 -50.47
N TRP A 906 4.44 -12.28 -50.85
CA TRP A 906 4.28 -11.74 -52.21
C TRP A 906 4.51 -10.24 -52.39
N VAL A 907 4.65 -9.45 -51.31
CA VAL A 907 5.07 -8.04 -51.43
C VAL A 907 5.93 -7.61 -50.23
N PRO A 908 7.22 -7.26 -50.41
CA PRO A 908 8.07 -6.75 -49.33
C PRO A 908 7.79 -5.26 -49.07
N VAL A 909 6.66 -4.97 -48.41
CA VAL A 909 6.33 -3.63 -47.90
C VAL A 909 6.46 -3.63 -46.38
N SER A 910 7.16 -2.63 -45.83
CA SER A 910 7.23 -2.40 -44.39
C SER A 910 5.83 -2.24 -43.79
N GLY A 911 5.50 -3.02 -42.76
CA GLY A 911 4.25 -2.89 -42.00
C GLY A 911 4.20 -1.62 -41.15
N ALA A 912 3.23 -1.58 -40.22
CA ALA A 912 3.05 -0.44 -39.33
C ALA A 912 4.30 -0.17 -38.48
N THR A 913 4.69 1.10 -38.38
CA THR A 913 5.72 1.52 -37.42
C THR A 913 5.05 1.72 -36.08
N ILE A 914 5.26 0.78 -35.15
CA ILE A 914 4.65 0.84 -33.82
C ILE A 914 5.64 1.46 -32.84
N ILE A 915 5.23 2.54 -32.21
CA ILE A 915 5.83 3.09 -31.00
C ILE A 915 5.01 2.52 -29.84
N ASN A 916 5.57 1.53 -29.17
CA ASN A 916 4.95 0.78 -28.08
C ASN A 916 5.75 1.08 -26.81
N ASN A 917 5.14 1.71 -25.80
CA ASN A 917 5.82 2.04 -24.53
C ASN A 917 4.82 2.44 -23.44
N TYR A 918 5.09 2.13 -22.16
CA TYR A 918 4.20 2.41 -21.03
C TYR A 918 2.83 1.69 -21.10
N ASN A 919 2.76 0.45 -21.59
CA ASN A 919 1.52 -0.36 -21.58
C ASN A 919 1.65 -1.55 -20.62
N ASN A 920 0.55 -1.95 -19.98
CA ASN A 920 0.49 -3.23 -19.27
C ASN A 920 -0.08 -4.30 -20.22
N VAL A 921 0.77 -5.24 -20.65
CA VAL A 921 0.38 -6.31 -21.58
C VAL A 921 0.64 -7.65 -20.91
N TRP A 922 -0.42 -8.28 -20.42
CA TRP A 922 -0.32 -9.41 -19.48
C TRP A 922 -1.40 -10.48 -19.69
N ASN A 923 -1.04 -11.75 -19.52
CA ASN A 923 -1.95 -12.91 -19.56
C ASN A 923 -2.78 -13.04 -20.85
N ASN A 924 -2.30 -12.47 -21.96
CA ASN A 924 -2.79 -12.83 -23.29
C ASN A 924 -2.15 -14.17 -23.71
N ASP A 925 -2.70 -14.90 -24.69
CA ASP A 925 -2.08 -16.15 -25.18
C ASP A 925 -0.62 -15.95 -25.62
N LYS A 926 -0.33 -14.74 -26.14
CA LYS A 926 1.00 -14.15 -26.36
C LYS A 926 0.86 -12.65 -26.20
N ASP A 927 1.64 -12.01 -25.34
CA ASP A 927 1.52 -10.55 -25.16
C ASP A 927 1.92 -9.76 -26.43
N TYR A 928 2.89 -10.27 -27.22
CA TYR A 928 3.38 -9.62 -28.45
C TYR A 928 3.51 -10.62 -29.62
N GLY A 929 3.31 -10.16 -30.87
CA GLY A 929 3.59 -10.98 -32.06
C GLY A 929 3.19 -10.40 -33.42
N GLY A 930 2.78 -11.26 -34.35
CA GLY A 930 2.36 -10.93 -35.73
C GLY A 930 3.38 -11.24 -36.85
N CYS A 931 4.59 -11.69 -36.51
CA CYS A 931 5.58 -12.17 -37.47
C CYS A 931 5.24 -13.60 -37.99
N ASP A 932 5.61 -13.91 -39.24
CA ASP A 932 5.53 -15.28 -39.75
C ASP A 932 6.68 -16.13 -39.18
N LEU A 933 6.36 -17.04 -38.28
CA LEU A 933 7.31 -17.92 -37.61
C LEU A 933 7.80 -19.08 -38.49
N SER A 934 7.28 -19.25 -39.70
CA SER A 934 7.85 -20.18 -40.69
C SER A 934 9.06 -19.61 -41.43
N ASP A 935 9.24 -18.28 -41.40
CA ASP A 935 10.38 -17.59 -42.01
C ASP A 935 11.52 -17.37 -41.01
N THR A 936 12.56 -18.19 -41.13
CA THR A 936 13.75 -18.13 -40.27
C THR A 936 14.63 -16.89 -40.48
N GLU A 937 14.46 -16.11 -41.56
CA GLU A 937 15.17 -14.82 -41.73
C GLU A 937 14.45 -13.66 -41.02
N ASN A 938 13.16 -13.81 -40.71
CA ASN A 938 12.31 -12.76 -40.13
C ASN A 938 11.94 -12.96 -38.65
N ALA A 939 12.26 -14.11 -38.04
CA ALA A 939 12.04 -14.39 -36.60
C ALA A 939 12.64 -13.34 -35.63
N GLY A 940 13.70 -12.62 -36.05
CA GLY A 940 14.29 -11.51 -35.28
C GLY A 940 13.60 -10.14 -35.43
N LYS A 941 12.43 -10.08 -36.10
CA LYS A 941 11.69 -8.83 -36.39
C LYS A 941 10.27 -8.79 -35.82
N CYS A 942 9.91 -9.79 -35.01
CA CYS A 942 8.64 -9.82 -34.28
C CYS A 942 8.51 -8.59 -33.36
N LEU A 943 7.29 -8.07 -33.17
CA LEU A 943 7.03 -7.01 -32.19
C LEU A 943 7.48 -7.45 -30.79
N GLN A 944 8.07 -6.52 -30.03
CA GLN A 944 8.55 -6.72 -28.66
C GLN A 944 7.86 -5.73 -27.72
N ALA A 945 7.99 -5.97 -26.42
CA ALA A 945 7.69 -5.00 -25.37
C ALA A 945 8.52 -3.71 -25.55
N GLY A 946 7.95 -2.57 -25.19
CA GLY A 946 8.64 -1.29 -25.05
C GLY A 946 9.48 -1.20 -23.77
N ASP A 947 10.40 -0.24 -23.73
CA ASP A 947 11.33 -0.01 -22.60
C ASP A 947 10.65 0.26 -21.24
N LYS A 948 9.36 0.60 -21.27
CA LYS A 948 8.50 0.92 -20.11
C LYS A 948 7.19 0.15 -20.10
N ASP A 949 7.01 -0.84 -20.97
CA ASP A 949 5.88 -1.75 -20.83
C ASP A 949 6.08 -2.65 -19.61
N ILE A 950 4.96 -2.97 -18.95
CA ILE A 950 4.90 -3.94 -17.86
C ILE A 950 4.08 -5.16 -18.30
N SER A 951 4.29 -6.28 -17.63
CA SER A 951 3.52 -7.51 -17.83
C SER A 951 3.23 -8.11 -16.47
N GLN A 952 2.24 -7.54 -15.79
CA GLN A 952 1.81 -7.91 -14.44
C GLN A 952 0.29 -7.82 -14.36
N ASP A 953 -0.30 -8.55 -13.41
CA ASP A 953 -1.74 -8.46 -13.19
C ASP A 953 -2.13 -6.98 -12.93
N PRO A 954 -3.03 -6.39 -13.73
CA PRO A 954 -3.49 -5.02 -13.51
C PRO A 954 -4.31 -4.85 -12.22
N LEU A 955 -4.58 -5.92 -11.47
CA LEU A 955 -5.32 -5.93 -10.20
C LEU A 955 -6.61 -5.12 -10.30
N PHE A 956 -7.46 -5.50 -11.26
CA PHE A 956 -8.75 -4.86 -11.47
C PHE A 956 -9.74 -5.19 -10.35
N VAL A 957 -10.45 -4.17 -9.85
CA VAL A 957 -11.37 -4.27 -8.70
C VAL A 957 -12.74 -3.75 -9.09
N SER A 958 -13.65 -4.67 -9.38
CA SER A 958 -15.02 -4.35 -9.78
C SER A 958 -15.87 -3.92 -8.57
N VAL A 959 -16.50 -2.74 -8.65
CA VAL A 959 -17.47 -2.27 -7.63
C VAL A 959 -18.91 -2.72 -7.92
N ASP A 960 -19.19 -3.09 -9.17
CA ASP A 960 -20.46 -3.71 -9.61
C ASP A 960 -20.10 -5.07 -10.26
N SER A 961 -21.03 -6.02 -10.33
CA SER A 961 -20.73 -7.43 -10.66
C SER A 961 -21.41 -7.95 -11.95
N ILE A 962 -21.72 -7.02 -12.87
CA ILE A 962 -22.09 -7.34 -14.26
C ILE A 962 -20.85 -7.90 -15.00
N LYS A 963 -21.04 -8.92 -15.86
CA LYS A 963 -19.99 -9.58 -16.67
C LYS A 963 -19.18 -8.70 -17.63
N ASN A 964 -19.50 -7.41 -17.73
CA ASN A 964 -18.77 -6.40 -18.51
C ASN A 964 -17.97 -5.41 -17.64
N GLY A 965 -17.80 -5.71 -16.34
CA GLY A 965 -16.67 -5.32 -15.51
C GLY A 965 -16.46 -3.83 -15.23
N ASN A 966 -16.33 -3.47 -13.95
CA ASN A 966 -15.77 -2.19 -13.56
C ASN A 966 -14.25 -2.35 -13.37
N TYR A 967 -13.51 -2.10 -14.44
CA TYR A 967 -12.04 -2.14 -14.53
C TYR A 967 -11.35 -0.97 -13.79
N PHE A 968 -11.76 -0.67 -12.55
CA PHE A 968 -11.00 0.18 -11.64
C PHE A 968 -9.72 -0.54 -11.22
N LEU A 969 -8.63 0.19 -10.99
CA LEU A 969 -7.38 -0.32 -10.44
C LEU A 969 -7.49 -0.42 -8.92
N SER A 970 -6.98 -1.51 -8.34
CA SER A 970 -6.79 -1.63 -6.89
C SER A 970 -5.91 -0.49 -6.38
N GLN A 971 -6.36 0.26 -5.38
CA GLN A 971 -5.56 1.27 -4.68
C GLN A 971 -5.76 1.21 -3.16
N GLN A 972 -4.67 1.25 -2.40
CA GLN A 972 -4.66 1.27 -0.94
C GLN A 972 -5.32 2.53 -0.38
N ASP A 973 -5.11 3.67 -1.04
CA ASP A 973 -5.82 4.93 -0.76
C ASP A 973 -7.35 4.84 -0.95
N SER A 974 -7.84 3.87 -1.73
CA SER A 974 -9.26 3.58 -1.94
C SER A 974 -9.81 2.50 -1.00
N GLY A 975 -8.96 1.96 -0.11
CA GLY A 975 -9.30 0.92 0.85
C GLY A 975 -9.17 -0.52 0.30
N GLN A 976 -8.37 -0.75 -0.74
CA GLN A 976 -8.00 -2.11 -1.16
C GLN A 976 -6.67 -2.57 -0.53
N ASP A 977 -6.43 -3.88 -0.55
CA ASP A 977 -5.26 -4.49 0.10
C ASP A 977 -3.93 -4.10 -0.61
N PHE A 978 -3.95 -3.82 -1.92
CA PHE A 978 -2.76 -3.55 -2.75
C PHE A 978 -2.95 -2.35 -3.70
N ASN A 979 -1.84 -1.74 -4.15
CA ASN A 979 -1.82 -0.88 -5.33
C ASN A 979 -1.58 -1.75 -6.58
N SER A 980 -2.37 -1.51 -7.63
CA SER A 980 -2.13 -2.09 -8.95
C SER A 980 -0.81 -1.59 -9.54
N PRO A 981 -0.04 -2.44 -10.25
CA PRO A 981 1.19 -2.03 -10.92
C PRO A 981 0.94 -1.09 -12.11
N SER A 982 -0.32 -0.84 -12.47
CA SER A 982 -0.73 0.16 -13.46
C SER A 982 -0.99 1.56 -12.87
N VAL A 983 -0.87 1.75 -11.55
CA VAL A 983 -1.07 3.03 -10.86
C VAL A 983 0.20 3.90 -10.89
N ASP A 984 0.06 5.21 -11.15
CA ASP A 984 1.19 6.16 -11.34
C ASP A 984 2.23 5.70 -12.40
N ALA A 985 1.85 4.77 -13.28
CA ALA A 985 2.78 4.01 -14.11
C ALA A 985 2.88 4.50 -15.58
N GLY A 986 2.02 5.43 -15.99
CA GLY A 986 1.93 5.94 -17.35
C GLY A 986 3.01 6.94 -17.76
N SER A 987 2.87 7.50 -18.95
CA SER A 987 3.93 8.26 -19.64
C SER A 987 4.04 9.74 -19.27
N LYS A 988 2.99 10.33 -18.67
CA LYS A 988 2.81 11.77 -18.40
C LYS A 988 1.80 11.99 -17.27
N ASP A 989 1.73 13.22 -16.74
CA ASP A 989 0.73 13.59 -15.73
C ASP A 989 -0.73 13.41 -16.21
N ALA A 990 -1.61 12.91 -15.33
CA ALA A 990 -3.03 12.71 -15.58
C ALA A 990 -3.75 13.97 -16.09
N ALA A 991 -3.42 15.13 -15.50
CA ALA A 991 -3.96 16.43 -15.91
C ALA A 991 -3.49 16.84 -17.31
N GLY A 992 -2.29 16.41 -17.74
CA GLY A 992 -1.73 16.67 -19.07
C GLY A 992 -2.44 15.91 -20.20
N LEU A 993 -3.14 14.82 -19.87
CA LEU A 993 -4.02 14.06 -20.77
C LEU A 993 -5.51 14.41 -20.60
N GLY A 994 -5.83 15.32 -19.67
CA GLY A 994 -7.21 15.69 -19.33
C GLY A 994 -7.95 14.65 -18.49
N LEU A 995 -7.25 13.63 -17.96
CA LEU A 995 -7.82 12.52 -17.22
C LEU A 995 -7.96 12.77 -15.71
N GLY A 996 -7.35 13.80 -15.13
CA GLY A 996 -7.49 14.09 -13.67
C GLY A 996 -8.90 14.49 -13.18
N SER A 997 -9.85 14.70 -14.10
CA SER A 997 -11.28 14.83 -13.77
C SER A 997 -12.05 13.49 -13.79
N TYR A 998 -11.41 12.42 -14.24
CA TYR A 998 -11.85 11.02 -14.27
C TYR A 998 -11.19 10.24 -13.12
N THR A 999 -11.45 8.93 -13.05
CA THR A 999 -11.02 8.08 -11.95
C THR A 999 -10.81 6.63 -12.37
N THR A 1000 -9.68 6.06 -11.96
CA THR A 1000 -9.37 4.63 -11.96
C THR A 1000 -9.70 3.97 -10.62
N ARG A 1001 -10.30 4.69 -9.67
CA ARG A 1001 -10.45 4.27 -8.27
C ARG A 1001 -11.89 3.91 -7.91
N THR A 1002 -12.04 2.90 -7.06
CA THR A 1002 -13.35 2.47 -6.53
C THR A 1002 -14.03 3.56 -5.69
N ASP A 1003 -13.25 4.43 -5.03
CA ASP A 1003 -13.73 5.56 -4.22
C ASP A 1003 -14.14 6.80 -5.06
N LYS A 1004 -13.90 6.75 -6.38
CA LYS A 1004 -14.14 7.81 -7.36
C LYS A 1004 -13.33 9.10 -7.14
N ALA A 1005 -12.26 9.07 -6.33
CA ALA A 1005 -11.30 10.17 -6.25
C ALA A 1005 -10.53 10.32 -7.59
N GLY A 1006 -9.93 11.49 -7.82
CA GLY A 1006 -9.25 11.76 -9.09
C GLY A 1006 -7.92 11.02 -9.23
N ASP A 1007 -7.62 10.62 -10.47
CA ASP A 1007 -6.23 10.44 -10.86
C ASP A 1007 -5.50 11.80 -10.72
N THR A 1008 -4.42 11.83 -9.97
CA THR A 1008 -3.59 13.01 -9.71
C THR A 1008 -2.15 12.61 -9.46
N GLY A 1009 -1.24 12.99 -10.36
CA GLY A 1009 0.12 12.49 -10.36
C GLY A 1009 0.49 12.10 -11.78
N ILE A 1010 1.31 11.06 -11.92
CA ILE A 1010 1.51 10.38 -13.19
C ILE A 1010 0.21 9.65 -13.54
N VAL A 1011 -0.18 9.65 -14.81
CA VAL A 1011 -1.42 9.00 -15.21
C VAL A 1011 -1.40 7.50 -14.91
N ASP A 1012 -2.51 6.97 -14.42
CA ASP A 1012 -2.71 5.53 -14.37
C ASP A 1012 -2.80 4.93 -15.78
N MET A 1013 -2.47 3.64 -15.94
CA MET A 1013 -2.76 2.93 -17.19
C MET A 1013 -4.22 2.47 -17.23
N GLY A 1014 -4.79 2.38 -18.43
CA GLY A 1014 -6.12 1.84 -18.67
C GLY A 1014 -7.27 2.85 -18.50
N TYR A 1015 -8.48 2.32 -18.63
CA TYR A 1015 -9.73 3.09 -18.71
C TYR A 1015 -10.08 3.80 -17.40
N HIS A 1016 -10.18 5.12 -17.46
CA HIS A 1016 -10.69 5.95 -16.38
C HIS A 1016 -12.20 6.20 -16.53
N TYR A 1017 -12.95 5.92 -15.49
CA TYR A 1017 -14.38 6.21 -15.39
C TYR A 1017 -14.61 7.70 -15.14
N PRO A 1018 -15.72 8.30 -15.62
CA PRO A 1018 -16.14 9.60 -15.13
C PRO A 1018 -16.55 9.52 -13.65
N LYS A 1019 -16.26 10.56 -12.86
CA LYS A 1019 -16.57 10.59 -11.41
C LYS A 1019 -18.07 10.62 -11.10
N ALA A 1020 -18.85 11.22 -12.00
CA ALA A 1020 -20.29 11.06 -12.03
C ALA A 1020 -20.65 9.89 -12.98
N PRO A 1021 -21.73 9.13 -12.72
CA PRO A 1021 -22.27 8.17 -13.70
C PRO A 1021 -22.47 8.83 -15.07
N LEU A 1022 -22.35 8.06 -16.15
CA LEU A 1022 -22.75 8.53 -17.49
C LEU A 1022 -24.29 8.69 -17.52
N PRO A 1023 -24.83 9.90 -17.84
CA PRO A 1023 -26.27 10.15 -17.96
C PRO A 1023 -26.98 9.38 -19.08
#